data_AF-A0A0N5DC39-F1
#
_entry.id   AF-A0A0N5DC39-F1
#
_cell.length_a   1.000
_cell.length_b   1.000
_cell.length_c   1.000
_cell.angle_alpha   90.00
_cell.angle_beta   90.00
_cell.angle_gamma   90.00
#
_symmetry.space_group_name_H-M   'P 1'
#
loop_
_entity.id
_entity.type
_entity.pdbx_description
1 polymer ?
#
loop_
_entity_poly.entity_id
_entity_poly.type
_entity_poly.pdbx_seq_one_letter_code
_entity_poly.pdbx_strand_id
1 'polypeptide(L)'
;MTCYYYFQIISLPSQFHYTYSIQFMAVTNEIDQIEDSKTYLIICNANINQNDCGSVKYRIPILDHILPQTISISNSGQPIYFSLEHSINGLSGRVAGDIHVIFRIHVSPTGKAFYGLNITNSVTANNTGNGILIREVRERTTFTNITVVGNEGQAGILVNNGAADIWINASYIDHNWGDGINVTYSGGSVTINGTTISHNRWRGCAFHQEDFSSYLPLHQEIIFKGRPSNNIFYLRTQIVNNAWGGILIGNFCIPSWRNIQPKVLISWTELVANRYHASIEIFACQKAEMANTIIDFTGNRVEDGLGVGFRMEPAVNIIMIISNNQFIANNDTALIIRNARYPYLHNLPAQVTISKNSFKFNSGQSIVSIGMVEGSQIQNLTFNQQNEVRENRVINPFPYLNPRSTPYAALVVSSSNVVINRNCFKNPQAAYEIGTELEEHAKWIDARENNWGHSRPELFMHRIFDQFNRYSLATIEVNPFAAVCNQRRPHITTVQQYYRLFRKDSEPYILGGTIWENQDLGKGLYTVIDDLNIVPGARLTVAPGTELQFSNGIGMLVQGELVRTELHSSNEMVKFTSVPFVLPNLPNIRLVDENNNSAASVLAGRLEVNVDGKWGTICSRSWTKDLALLACNQLGLIMDPENLENWQIFPSGGELPVVMDNIKCEEREYDITRCRHDGMNENIIVSCEATQIVGLRCMEPSWSGVRYSLLANPPSVTGQSSMDKWIIEKAGLFDFRLPIFSAALQIDWNYHIFNHLYIRNNFWNGIDVIYNDLTRKPAIRSSYFENNRRHGFKTRSPGITVEKVSLSKNGQSGFRYNSFISKNLQRDIVTWLERREQSEMEANNVFVIPNKNIDQLVVYESHLNQRKFLIAKITSECPLGEDFSLLK
;
A
#
# COMPACT_ATOMS: atom_id res chain seq x y z
N MET A 1 1.77 -51.44 25.32
CA MET A 1 1.99 -51.40 26.78
C MET A 1 1.09 -50.32 27.34
N THR A 2 0.27 -50.69 28.31
CA THR A 2 -0.75 -49.88 28.97
C THR A 2 -0.15 -48.61 29.58
N CYS A 3 -0.50 -47.45 29.04
CA CYS A 3 -0.27 -46.17 29.71
C CYS A 3 -1.17 -46.13 30.95
N TYR A 4 -0.57 -46.27 32.13
CA TYR A 4 -1.25 -46.01 33.38
C TYR A 4 -1.43 -44.49 33.52
N TYR A 5 -2.64 -44.00 33.30
CA TYR A 5 -3.02 -42.63 33.68
C TYR A 5 -3.16 -42.58 35.20
N TYR A 6 -2.14 -42.12 35.91
CA TYR A 6 -2.27 -41.76 37.33
C TYR A 6 -2.96 -40.39 37.42
N PHE A 7 -4.27 -40.39 37.55
CA PHE A 7 -5.03 -39.19 37.85
C PHE A 7 -4.92 -38.87 39.35
N GLN A 8 -4.01 -37.97 39.75
CA GLN A 8 -4.21 -37.25 41.01
C GLN A 8 -5.33 -36.23 40.78
N ILE A 9 -6.51 -36.49 41.35
CA ILE A 9 -7.71 -35.67 41.16
C ILE A 9 -7.94 -34.81 42.40
N ILE A 10 -7.89 -33.49 42.23
CA ILE A 10 -8.38 -32.54 43.24
C ILE A 10 -9.82 -32.17 42.88
N SER A 11 -10.75 -32.38 43.81
CA SER A 11 -12.18 -32.09 43.62
C SER A 11 -12.59 -30.82 44.35
N LEU A 12 -13.24 -29.90 43.63
CA LEU A 12 -13.94 -28.76 44.24
C LEU A 12 -15.42 -29.08 44.46
N PRO A 13 -15.97 -28.88 45.68
CA PRO A 13 -17.32 -29.30 46.03
C PRO A 13 -18.42 -28.60 45.22
N SER A 14 -19.52 -29.31 44.99
CA SER A 14 -20.68 -28.92 44.16
C SER A 14 -21.84 -28.27 44.93
N GLN A 15 -21.73 -28.09 46.25
CA GLN A 15 -22.88 -27.77 47.10
C GLN A 15 -23.55 -26.41 46.80
N PHE A 16 -22.87 -25.49 46.11
CA PHE A 16 -23.41 -24.18 45.73
C PHE A 16 -22.83 -23.67 44.41
N HIS A 17 -23.58 -22.79 43.72
CA HIS A 17 -23.14 -22.11 42.51
C HIS A 17 -22.11 -20.99 42.83
N TYR A 18 -20.84 -21.37 42.90
CA TYR A 18 -19.71 -20.44 43.07
C TYR A 18 -18.92 -20.23 41.78
N THR A 19 -18.18 -19.12 41.75
CA THR A 19 -17.10 -18.86 40.80
C THR A 19 -15.78 -19.13 41.51
N TYR A 20 -14.97 -20.03 40.96
CA TYR A 20 -13.65 -20.38 41.46
C TYR A 20 -12.60 -19.66 40.61
N SER A 21 -11.79 -18.81 41.23
CA SER A 21 -10.65 -18.15 40.57
C SER A 21 -9.35 -18.80 41.01
N ILE A 22 -8.56 -19.28 40.05
CA ILE A 22 -7.31 -20.03 40.26
C ILE A 22 -6.15 -19.10 39.94
N GLN A 23 -5.36 -18.78 40.97
CA GLN A 23 -4.18 -17.93 40.88
C GLN A 23 -2.93 -18.81 40.96
N PHE A 24 -2.14 -18.87 39.89
CA PHE A 24 -0.89 -19.63 39.84
C PHE A 24 0.22 -18.87 40.58
N MET A 25 0.86 -19.51 41.55
CA MET A 25 1.89 -18.91 42.40
C MET A 25 3.29 -19.33 41.95
N ALA A 26 3.48 -20.60 41.61
CA ALA A 26 4.74 -21.14 41.12
C ALA A 26 4.47 -22.33 40.20
N VAL A 27 5.24 -22.43 39.13
CA VAL A 27 5.26 -23.58 38.22
C VAL A 27 6.73 -23.93 38.01
N THR A 28 7.12 -25.11 38.47
CA THR A 28 8.44 -25.69 38.14
C THR A 28 8.21 -27.01 37.43
N ASN A 29 8.89 -27.16 36.30
CA ASN A 29 8.89 -28.37 35.52
C ASN A 29 10.34 -28.80 35.32
N GLU A 30 10.87 -29.60 36.24
CA GLU A 30 12.26 -30.08 36.20
C GLU A 30 12.55 -31.02 35.01
N ILE A 31 11.55 -31.29 34.16
CA ILE A 31 11.58 -32.21 33.02
C ILE A 31 11.86 -31.49 31.68
N ASP A 32 11.75 -30.15 31.59
CA ASP A 32 11.87 -29.40 30.31
C ASP A 32 13.23 -29.54 29.59
N GLN A 33 14.20 -30.26 30.17
CA GLN A 33 15.47 -30.64 29.53
C GLN A 33 15.38 -31.88 28.61
N ILE A 34 14.26 -32.62 28.61
CA ILE A 34 14.01 -33.76 27.70
C ILE A 34 13.06 -33.30 26.59
N GLU A 35 13.57 -33.08 25.38
CA GLU A 35 12.92 -32.37 24.25
C GLU A 35 11.54 -32.91 23.81
N ASP A 36 11.11 -34.07 24.30
CA ASP A 36 9.96 -34.83 23.79
C ASP A 36 8.83 -35.13 24.82
N SER A 37 8.93 -34.68 26.07
CA SER A 37 7.86 -34.87 27.06
C SER A 37 6.99 -33.63 27.23
N LYS A 38 5.66 -33.81 27.32
CA LYS A 38 4.71 -32.68 27.48
C LYS A 38 3.77 -32.93 28.65
N THR A 39 3.67 -31.96 29.54
CA THR A 39 2.76 -31.99 30.70
C THR A 39 1.68 -30.93 30.55
N TYR A 40 0.43 -31.30 30.80
CA TYR A 40 -0.72 -30.42 30.79
C TYR A 40 -1.49 -30.49 32.11
N LEU A 41 -1.94 -29.34 32.61
CA LEU A 41 -2.96 -29.25 33.65
C LEU A 41 -4.34 -29.23 32.99
N ILE A 42 -5.13 -30.25 33.28
CA ILE A 42 -6.50 -30.43 32.82
C ILE A 42 -7.46 -29.98 33.91
N ILE A 43 -8.36 -29.08 33.53
CA ILE A 43 -9.47 -28.65 34.38
C ILE A 43 -10.77 -29.04 33.68
N CYS A 44 -11.63 -29.80 34.34
CA CYS A 44 -12.84 -30.33 33.74
C CYS A 44 -14.01 -30.41 34.73
N ASN A 45 -15.22 -30.46 34.19
CA ASN A 45 -16.39 -30.84 34.99
C ASN A 45 -16.39 -32.36 35.17
N ALA A 46 -16.88 -32.82 36.31
CA ALA A 46 -17.16 -34.22 36.54
C ALA A 46 -18.21 -34.76 35.55
N ASN A 47 -18.07 -36.02 35.15
CA ASN A 47 -19.07 -36.70 34.32
C ASN A 47 -20.42 -36.87 35.10
N ILE A 48 -21.46 -37.35 34.41
CA ILE A 48 -22.80 -37.54 35.01
C ILE A 48 -22.77 -38.44 36.26
N ASN A 49 -21.86 -39.42 36.29
CA ASN A 49 -21.67 -40.34 37.40
C ASN A 49 -20.69 -39.82 38.46
N GLN A 50 -20.18 -38.58 38.31
CA GLN A 50 -19.19 -37.90 39.15
C GLN A 50 -17.85 -38.64 39.35
N ASN A 51 -17.56 -39.67 38.57
CA ASN A 51 -16.40 -40.54 38.82
C ASN A 51 -15.18 -40.23 37.96
N ASP A 52 -15.32 -39.39 36.94
CA ASP A 52 -14.24 -39.10 35.98
C ASP A 52 -14.38 -37.68 35.39
N CYS A 53 -13.31 -37.21 34.76
CA CYS A 53 -13.23 -35.98 33.98
C CYS A 53 -14.15 -36.09 32.75
N GLY A 54 -15.28 -35.38 32.77
CA GLY A 54 -16.25 -35.39 31.67
C GLY A 54 -15.88 -34.39 30.57
N SER A 55 -16.37 -33.15 30.69
CA SER A 55 -16.08 -32.09 29.72
C SER A 55 -14.87 -31.26 30.15
N VAL A 56 -13.78 -31.31 29.39
CA VAL A 56 -12.59 -30.47 29.60
C VAL A 56 -12.92 -29.00 29.34
N LYS A 57 -12.61 -28.15 30.33
CA LYS A 57 -12.75 -26.68 30.27
C LYS A 57 -11.45 -26.00 29.88
N TYR A 58 -10.33 -26.44 30.47
CA TYR A 58 -9.00 -25.92 30.16
C TYR A 58 -8.00 -27.07 30.08
N ARG A 59 -7.07 -26.96 29.12
CA ARG A 59 -5.91 -27.83 28.96
C ARG A 59 -4.69 -26.93 28.83
N ILE A 60 -3.97 -26.74 29.92
CA ILE A 60 -2.94 -25.70 30.07
C ILE A 60 -1.57 -26.37 30.04
N PRO A 61 -0.67 -26.04 29.11
CA PRO A 61 0.69 -26.57 29.14
C PRO A 61 1.42 -26.08 30.39
N ILE A 62 2.08 -27.00 31.07
CA ILE A 62 2.96 -26.72 32.20
C ILE A 62 4.37 -26.57 31.63
N LEU A 63 4.91 -25.36 31.69
CA LEU A 63 6.22 -24.99 31.17
C LEU A 63 7.05 -24.44 32.32
N ASP A 64 8.35 -24.74 32.32
CA ASP A 64 9.20 -24.38 33.45
C ASP A 64 9.30 -22.86 33.63
N HIS A 65 9.09 -22.39 34.86
CA HIS A 65 9.08 -20.97 35.23
C HIS A 65 8.09 -20.06 34.47
N ILE A 66 7.14 -20.61 33.72
CA ILE A 66 6.11 -19.84 33.01
C ILE A 66 4.79 -19.93 33.77
N LEU A 67 4.24 -18.77 34.15
CA LEU A 67 3.01 -18.66 34.92
C LEU A 67 1.80 -18.44 34.02
N PRO A 68 0.76 -19.29 34.06
CA PRO A 68 -0.50 -19.02 33.40
C PRO A 68 -1.24 -17.82 34.02
N GLN A 69 -2.00 -17.09 33.19
CA GLN A 69 -2.92 -16.07 33.69
C GLN A 69 -3.97 -16.66 34.65
N THR A 70 -4.54 -15.82 35.53
CA THR A 70 -5.57 -16.26 36.48
C THR A 70 -6.84 -16.71 35.74
N ILE A 71 -7.36 -17.89 36.10
CA ILE A 71 -8.52 -18.49 35.44
C ILE A 71 -9.72 -18.40 36.36
N SER A 72 -10.89 -18.04 35.83
CA SER A 72 -12.15 -18.04 36.61
C SER A 72 -13.15 -19.03 36.02
N ILE A 73 -13.67 -19.92 36.85
CA ILE A 73 -14.53 -21.03 36.46
C ILE A 73 -15.81 -21.01 37.29
N SER A 74 -16.96 -20.89 36.63
CA SER A 74 -18.25 -21.05 37.28
C SER A 74 -18.65 -22.52 37.36
N ASN A 75 -19.19 -22.92 38.51
CA ASN A 75 -19.75 -24.25 38.71
C ASN A 75 -21.24 -24.30 38.29
N SER A 76 -21.56 -25.18 37.33
CA SER A 76 -22.92 -25.45 36.84
C SER A 76 -23.64 -26.59 37.59
N GLY A 77 -23.20 -26.95 38.79
CA GLY A 77 -23.79 -27.99 39.65
C GLY A 77 -23.04 -29.33 39.66
N GLN A 78 -21.90 -29.45 38.97
CA GLN A 78 -21.03 -30.63 38.97
C GLN A 78 -19.67 -30.31 39.63
N PRO A 79 -19.03 -31.23 40.35
CA PRO A 79 -17.69 -30.98 40.88
C PRO A 79 -16.70 -30.65 39.77
N ILE A 80 -15.75 -29.76 40.05
CA ILE A 80 -14.66 -29.41 39.13
C ILE A 80 -13.44 -30.23 39.54
N TYR A 81 -12.86 -30.94 38.56
CA TYR A 81 -11.67 -31.77 38.73
C TYR A 81 -10.44 -31.10 38.12
N PHE A 82 -9.33 -31.19 38.85
CA PHE A 82 -7.99 -30.91 38.35
C PHE A 82 -7.25 -32.22 38.18
N SER A 83 -6.58 -32.37 37.03
CA SER A 83 -5.75 -33.53 36.71
C SER A 83 -4.50 -33.07 35.97
N LEU A 84 -3.41 -33.81 36.14
CA LEU A 84 -2.23 -33.67 35.27
C LEU A 84 -2.29 -34.76 34.19
N GLU A 85 -2.12 -34.34 32.95
CA GLU A 85 -1.95 -35.21 31.78
C GLU A 85 -0.49 -35.12 31.35
N HIS A 86 0.23 -36.24 31.33
CA HIS A 86 1.62 -36.29 30.90
C HIS A 86 1.74 -37.22 29.68
N SER A 87 2.32 -36.71 28.59
CA SER A 87 2.58 -37.43 27.36
C SER A 87 4.08 -37.61 27.17
N ILE A 88 4.53 -38.87 27.09
CA ILE A 88 5.93 -39.24 26.84
C ILE A 88 6.07 -39.63 25.36
N ASN A 89 6.85 -38.90 24.57
CA ASN A 89 7.36 -39.44 23.28
C ASN A 89 8.68 -40.18 23.55
N GLY A 90 8.61 -41.48 23.82
CA GLY A 90 9.80 -42.31 24.04
C GLY A 90 9.53 -43.65 24.73
N LEU A 91 10.35 -44.67 24.43
CA LEU A 91 10.21 -46.06 24.89
C LEU A 91 10.58 -46.29 26.38
N SER A 92 10.97 -45.27 27.13
CA SER A 92 11.29 -45.42 28.56
C SER A 92 10.04 -45.26 29.41
N GLY A 93 9.45 -46.39 29.84
CA GLY A 93 8.33 -46.46 30.78
C GLY A 93 8.66 -46.02 32.22
N ARG A 94 9.46 -44.96 32.40
CA ARG A 94 9.73 -44.32 33.69
C ARG A 94 9.55 -42.81 33.54
N VAL A 95 8.58 -42.26 34.27
CA VAL A 95 8.44 -40.81 34.50
C VAL A 95 9.42 -40.45 35.60
N ALA A 96 10.43 -39.63 35.31
CA ALA A 96 11.32 -39.07 36.32
C ALA A 96 11.32 -37.56 36.19
N GLY A 97 10.85 -36.90 37.26
CA GLY A 97 10.90 -35.45 37.45
C GLY A 97 9.70 -34.95 38.25
N ASP A 98 9.94 -34.02 39.17
CA ASP A 98 8.92 -33.46 40.03
C ASP A 98 8.29 -32.23 39.36
N ILE A 99 7.00 -32.33 38.99
CA ILE A 99 6.20 -31.19 38.54
C ILE A 99 5.60 -30.54 39.78
N HIS A 100 6.04 -29.32 40.10
CA HIS A 100 5.45 -28.56 41.20
C HIS A 100 4.60 -27.41 40.65
N VAL A 101 3.29 -27.54 40.74
CA VAL A 101 2.33 -26.48 40.44
C VAL A 101 1.69 -26.03 41.76
N ILE A 102 1.98 -24.80 42.17
CA ILE A 102 1.38 -24.18 43.35
C ILE A 102 0.35 -23.16 42.88
N PHE A 103 -0.90 -23.32 43.28
CA PHE A 103 -1.97 -22.36 43.02
C PHE A 103 -2.80 -22.06 44.27
N ARG A 104 -3.42 -20.88 44.31
CA ARG A 104 -4.42 -20.48 45.30
C ARG A 104 -5.79 -20.44 44.64
N ILE A 105 -6.79 -21.01 45.31
CA ILE A 105 -8.18 -21.01 44.83
C ILE A 105 -8.98 -20.01 45.67
N HIS A 106 -9.54 -19.02 44.99
CA HIS A 106 -10.44 -18.02 45.55
C HIS A 106 -11.88 -18.41 45.22
N VAL A 107 -12.75 -18.46 46.22
CA VAL A 107 -14.18 -18.81 46.05
C VAL A 107 -15.01 -17.54 46.19
N SER A 108 -15.90 -17.33 45.23
CA SER A 108 -16.69 -16.10 45.14
C SER A 108 -18.13 -16.40 44.67
N PRO A 109 -19.11 -15.51 44.94
CA PRO A 109 -20.46 -15.66 44.45
C PRO A 109 -20.51 -15.83 42.93
N THR A 110 -21.57 -16.44 42.43
CA THR A 110 -21.76 -16.70 40.99
C THR A 110 -21.63 -15.40 40.19
N GLY A 111 -20.74 -15.39 39.20
CA GLY A 111 -20.50 -14.24 38.32
C GLY A 111 -19.50 -13.19 38.80
N LYS A 112 -18.95 -13.28 40.03
CA LYS A 112 -17.95 -12.32 40.54
C LYS A 112 -16.57 -12.97 40.59
N ALA A 113 -15.74 -12.80 39.57
CA ALA A 113 -14.35 -13.30 39.62
C ALA A 113 -13.50 -12.58 40.68
N PHE A 114 -12.44 -13.24 41.14
CA PHE A 114 -11.41 -12.61 41.94
C PHE A 114 -10.69 -11.49 41.16
N TYR A 115 -10.52 -10.34 41.80
CA TYR A 115 -9.81 -9.19 41.26
C TYR A 115 -8.47 -9.04 42.00
N GLY A 116 -7.37 -8.95 41.26
CA GLY A 116 -6.08 -8.58 41.87
C GLY A 116 -6.03 -7.09 42.19
N LEU A 117 -6.67 -6.26 41.36
CA LEU A 117 -6.80 -4.84 41.56
C LEU A 117 -8.19 -4.36 41.11
N ASN A 118 -8.88 -3.65 41.99
CA ASN A 118 -10.16 -3.03 41.68
C ASN A 118 -10.14 -1.56 42.15
N ILE A 119 -10.19 -0.64 41.20
CA ILE A 119 -10.27 0.80 41.47
C ILE A 119 -11.63 1.29 40.97
N THR A 120 -12.42 1.85 41.89
CA THR A 120 -13.75 2.36 41.58
C THR A 120 -13.99 3.73 42.18
N ASN A 121 -14.60 4.64 41.42
CA ASN A 121 -14.98 5.98 41.90
C ASN A 121 -13.77 6.80 42.42
N SER A 122 -12.65 6.74 41.70
CA SER A 122 -11.39 7.38 42.11
C SER A 122 -10.89 8.39 41.09
N VAL A 123 -10.14 9.39 41.56
CA VAL A 123 -9.50 10.41 40.73
C VAL A 123 -7.99 10.36 40.94
N THR A 124 -7.24 10.27 39.83
CA THR A 124 -5.78 10.32 39.77
C THR A 124 -5.38 11.50 38.89
N ALA A 125 -4.75 12.52 39.48
CA ALA A 125 -4.48 13.77 38.77
C ALA A 125 -3.10 14.36 39.07
N ASN A 126 -2.53 15.07 38.09
CA ASN A 126 -1.34 15.94 38.24
C ASN A 126 -0.10 15.23 38.81
N ASN A 127 0.16 14.00 38.38
CA ASN A 127 1.38 13.28 38.76
C ASN A 127 2.53 13.63 37.80
N THR A 128 3.75 13.76 38.33
CA THR A 128 4.97 13.94 37.53
C THR A 128 5.36 12.67 36.75
N GLY A 129 4.81 11.52 37.15
CA GLY A 129 4.97 10.23 36.47
C GLY A 129 3.68 9.75 35.80
N ASN A 130 3.55 8.45 35.59
CA ASN A 130 2.31 7.86 35.07
C ASN A 130 1.18 8.02 36.10
N GLY A 131 -0.07 8.09 35.64
CA GLY A 131 -1.23 8.14 36.54
C GLY A 131 -1.37 6.82 37.30
N ILE A 132 -1.59 5.72 36.58
CA ILE A 132 -1.69 4.37 37.14
C ILE A 132 -0.64 3.50 36.46
N LEU A 133 0.31 2.97 37.23
CA LEU A 133 1.33 2.04 36.75
C LEU A 133 1.06 0.64 37.29
N ILE A 134 0.92 -0.34 36.40
CA ILE A 134 0.82 -1.76 36.75
C ILE A 134 1.98 -2.50 36.10
N ARG A 135 2.63 -3.37 36.87
CA ARG A 135 3.69 -4.26 36.38
C ARG A 135 3.32 -5.71 36.64
N GLU A 136 3.66 -6.59 35.70
CA GLU A 136 3.57 -8.04 35.86
C GLU A 136 2.17 -8.52 36.27
N VAL A 137 1.14 -7.96 35.62
CA VAL A 137 -0.27 -8.23 35.96
C VAL A 137 -0.63 -9.68 35.61
N ARG A 138 -1.26 -10.41 36.55
CA ARG A 138 -1.69 -11.81 36.32
C ARG A 138 -3.16 -12.04 36.62
N GLU A 139 -3.71 -11.23 37.49
CA GLU A 139 -5.08 -11.29 37.96
C GLU A 139 -5.95 -10.27 37.24
N ARG A 140 -7.26 -10.52 37.24
CA ARG A 140 -8.22 -9.59 36.67
C ARG A 140 -8.09 -8.23 37.34
N THR A 141 -7.91 -7.20 36.53
CA THR A 141 -7.80 -5.81 36.96
C THR A 141 -8.98 -5.01 36.43
N THR A 142 -9.64 -4.25 37.30
CA THR A 142 -10.85 -3.51 36.93
C THR A 142 -10.76 -2.05 37.35
N PHE A 143 -11.16 -1.18 36.43
CA PHE A 143 -11.26 0.25 36.60
C PHE A 143 -12.70 0.65 36.27
N THR A 144 -13.47 1.09 37.26
CA THR A 144 -14.88 1.46 37.05
C THR A 144 -15.13 2.87 37.54
N ASN A 145 -15.58 3.76 36.66
CA ASN A 145 -15.85 5.15 37.01
C ASN A 145 -14.63 5.85 37.63
N ILE A 146 -13.48 5.78 36.95
CA ILE A 146 -12.26 6.46 37.37
C ILE A 146 -11.99 7.69 36.50
N THR A 147 -11.27 8.66 37.05
CA THR A 147 -10.77 9.85 36.33
C THR A 147 -9.25 9.90 36.38
N VAL A 148 -8.57 9.92 35.24
CA VAL A 148 -7.11 9.99 35.13
C VAL A 148 -6.72 11.19 34.29
N VAL A 149 -6.21 12.26 34.92
CA VAL A 149 -6.05 13.56 34.26
C VAL A 149 -4.72 14.27 34.53
N GLY A 150 -4.13 14.90 33.51
CA GLY A 150 -3.00 15.81 33.72
C GLY A 150 -1.70 15.14 34.20
N ASN A 151 -1.47 13.86 33.87
CA ASN A 151 -0.26 13.15 34.29
C ASN A 151 0.87 13.34 33.27
N GLU A 152 2.09 13.59 33.78
CA GLU A 152 3.29 13.94 33.00
C GLU A 152 4.12 12.73 32.54
N GLY A 153 3.71 11.52 32.90
CA GLY A 153 4.38 10.27 32.51
C GLY A 153 4.16 9.83 31.05
N GLN A 154 4.60 8.60 30.76
CA GLN A 154 4.45 7.94 29.45
C GLN A 154 3.01 7.57 29.11
N ALA A 155 2.15 7.36 30.12
CA ALA A 155 0.72 7.21 29.91
C ALA A 155 -0.10 7.59 31.15
N GLY A 156 -1.40 7.85 30.92
CA GLY A 156 -2.39 7.93 32.00
C GLY A 156 -2.50 6.61 32.74
N ILE A 157 -2.77 5.51 32.01
CA ILE A 157 -2.72 4.13 32.52
C ILE A 157 -1.64 3.38 31.75
N LEU A 158 -0.59 2.96 32.46
CA LEU A 158 0.51 2.16 31.90
C LEU A 158 0.50 0.75 32.50
N VAL A 159 0.41 -0.27 31.65
CA VAL A 159 0.57 -1.68 32.04
C VAL A 159 1.79 -2.25 31.35
N ASN A 160 2.71 -2.80 32.13
CA ASN A 160 3.96 -3.34 31.64
C ASN A 160 4.17 -4.79 32.12
N ASN A 161 4.23 -5.71 31.18
CA ASN A 161 4.44 -7.15 31.35
C ASN A 161 3.28 -7.84 32.09
N GLY A 162 3.14 -9.14 31.91
CA GLY A 162 2.09 -9.95 32.54
C GLY A 162 1.16 -10.65 31.55
N ALA A 163 0.16 -11.37 32.08
CA ALA A 163 -0.96 -11.87 31.30
C ALA A 163 -2.25 -11.81 32.13
N ALA A 164 -3.21 -10.95 31.76
CA ALA A 164 -4.41 -10.74 32.56
C ALA A 164 -5.61 -10.17 31.77
N ASP A 165 -6.78 -10.24 32.39
CA ASP A 165 -7.98 -9.53 31.94
C ASP A 165 -8.05 -8.13 32.56
N ILE A 166 -8.06 -7.08 31.75
CA ILE A 166 -8.14 -5.67 32.16
C ILE A 166 -9.46 -5.09 31.66
N TRP A 167 -10.32 -4.63 32.58
CA TRP A 167 -11.58 -3.98 32.25
C TRP A 167 -11.57 -2.51 32.65
N ILE A 168 -11.86 -1.63 31.71
CA ILE A 168 -12.01 -0.19 31.92
C ILE A 168 -13.43 0.17 31.53
N ASN A 169 -14.21 0.60 32.51
CA ASN A 169 -15.63 0.88 32.34
C ASN A 169 -15.98 2.27 32.86
N ALA A 170 -16.81 2.99 32.12
CA ALA A 170 -17.40 4.28 32.53
C ALA A 170 -16.36 5.31 33.00
N SER A 171 -15.15 5.33 32.42
CA SER A 171 -14.02 6.12 32.93
C SER A 171 -13.70 7.35 32.07
N TYR A 172 -12.93 8.28 32.61
CA TYR A 172 -12.48 9.50 31.94
C TYR A 172 -10.94 9.60 32.02
N ILE A 173 -10.27 9.62 30.86
CA ILE A 173 -8.80 9.65 30.77
C ILE A 173 -8.42 10.82 29.86
N ASP A 174 -7.85 11.87 30.42
CA ASP A 174 -7.84 13.17 29.75
C ASP A 174 -6.58 14.00 30.01
N HIS A 175 -6.14 14.80 29.04
CA HIS A 175 -5.01 15.73 29.19
C HIS A 175 -3.71 15.09 29.74
N ASN A 176 -3.40 13.82 29.42
CA ASN A 176 -2.13 13.22 29.81
C ASN A 176 -1.03 13.56 28.81
N TRP A 177 0.21 13.70 29.31
CA TRP A 177 1.37 14.03 28.48
C TRP A 177 1.80 12.85 27.60
N GLY A 178 1.57 11.63 28.04
CA GLY A 178 1.80 10.41 27.28
C GLY A 178 0.59 9.94 26.48
N ASP A 179 0.51 8.62 26.27
CA ASP A 179 -0.70 7.97 25.77
C ASP A 179 -1.81 8.00 26.83
N GLY A 180 -3.08 7.96 26.46
CA GLY A 180 -4.16 7.80 27.44
C GLY A 180 -4.05 6.46 28.17
N ILE A 181 -4.02 5.37 27.39
CA ILE A 181 -3.81 4.00 27.85
C ILE A 181 -2.66 3.40 27.06
N ASN A 182 -1.69 2.80 27.74
CA ASN A 182 -0.62 2.03 27.11
C ASN A 182 -0.48 0.67 27.81
N VAL A 183 -0.66 -0.41 27.05
CA VAL A 183 -0.59 -1.77 27.57
C VAL A 183 0.42 -2.56 26.75
N THR A 184 1.46 -3.04 27.42
CA THR A 184 2.46 -3.95 26.86
C THR A 184 2.48 -5.21 27.71
N TYR A 185 2.07 -6.36 27.17
CA TYR A 185 2.02 -7.60 27.93
C TYR A 185 2.01 -8.85 27.02
N SER A 186 2.06 -10.04 27.61
CA SER A 186 2.12 -11.33 26.90
C SER A 186 0.79 -11.74 26.29
N GLY A 187 -0.29 -11.40 26.98
CA GLY A 187 -1.65 -11.52 26.45
C GLY A 187 -2.76 -11.53 27.51
N GLY A 188 -3.98 -11.80 27.09
CA GLY A 188 -5.18 -11.72 27.92
C GLY A 188 -6.30 -10.94 27.21
N SER A 189 -7.22 -10.35 27.97
CA SER A 189 -8.26 -9.48 27.38
C SER A 189 -8.17 -8.05 27.89
N VAL A 190 -8.20 -7.06 27.00
CA VAL A 190 -8.43 -5.66 27.37
C VAL A 190 -9.80 -5.24 26.87
N THR A 191 -10.70 -4.89 27.80
CA THR A 191 -12.06 -4.42 27.47
C THR A 191 -12.25 -2.98 27.91
N ILE A 192 -12.57 -2.10 26.96
CA ILE A 192 -12.90 -0.69 27.19
C ILE A 192 -14.36 -0.47 26.83
N ASN A 193 -15.13 0.05 27.79
CA ASN A 193 -16.56 0.29 27.66
C ASN A 193 -16.96 1.62 28.30
N GLY A 194 -17.83 2.38 27.64
CA GLY A 194 -18.37 3.63 28.16
C GLY A 194 -17.33 4.67 28.59
N THR A 195 -16.13 4.62 28.02
CA THR A 195 -14.97 5.39 28.49
C THR A 195 -14.63 6.49 27.49
N THR A 196 -14.30 7.67 28.01
CA THR A 196 -13.85 8.82 27.21
C THR A 196 -12.35 8.99 27.38
N ILE A 197 -11.61 9.00 26.27
CA ILE A 197 -10.16 9.15 26.23
C ILE A 197 -9.84 10.34 25.33
N SER A 198 -9.41 11.45 25.94
CA SER A 198 -9.33 12.72 25.21
C SER A 198 -8.13 13.59 25.53
N HIS A 199 -7.79 14.48 24.60
CA HIS A 199 -6.77 15.53 24.78
C HIS A 199 -5.39 15.04 25.27
N ASN A 200 -5.04 13.77 25.04
CA ASN A 200 -3.72 13.26 25.37
C ASN A 200 -2.72 13.74 24.30
N ARG A 201 -1.48 14.06 24.70
CA ARG A 201 -0.47 14.58 23.75
C ARG A 201 0.02 13.49 22.79
N TRP A 202 -0.01 12.22 23.18
CA TRP A 202 0.27 11.11 22.25
C TRP A 202 -1.04 10.50 21.74
N ARG A 203 -1.19 9.17 21.78
CA ARG A 203 -2.38 8.48 21.28
C ARG A 203 -3.43 8.35 22.37
N GLY A 204 -4.66 8.04 21.98
CA GLY A 204 -5.67 7.59 22.93
C GLY A 204 -5.28 6.27 23.59
N CYS A 205 -5.03 5.25 22.78
CA CYS A 205 -4.67 3.90 23.24
C CYS A 205 -3.50 3.31 22.43
N ALA A 206 -2.60 2.60 23.10
CA ALA A 206 -1.56 1.78 22.48
C ALA A 206 -1.50 0.40 23.12
N PHE A 207 -1.51 -0.65 22.29
CA PHE A 207 -1.42 -2.04 22.73
C PHE A 207 -0.25 -2.74 22.04
N HIS A 208 0.66 -3.33 22.81
CA HIS A 208 1.85 -4.01 22.30
C HIS A 208 1.94 -5.42 22.88
N GLN A 209 2.42 -6.37 22.05
CA GLN A 209 2.75 -7.72 22.50
C GLN A 209 4.20 -7.78 22.92
N GLU A 210 4.47 -8.45 24.03
CA GLU A 210 5.82 -8.83 24.44
C GLU A 210 6.05 -10.33 24.18
N ASP A 211 6.98 -10.66 23.27
CA ASP A 211 7.28 -12.05 22.87
C ASP A 211 8.09 -12.81 23.94
N PHE A 212 8.89 -12.10 24.75
CA PHE A 212 9.79 -12.69 25.76
C PHE A 212 9.29 -12.42 27.16
N SER A 213 8.40 -13.28 27.66
CA SER A 213 7.80 -13.09 28.98
C SER A 213 7.61 -14.42 29.70
N SER A 214 7.68 -14.38 31.03
CA SER A 214 7.46 -15.54 31.90
C SER A 214 5.97 -15.86 32.11
N TYR A 215 5.10 -15.44 31.19
CA TYR A 215 3.64 -15.58 31.33
C TYR A 215 3.01 -16.30 30.14
N LEU A 216 2.02 -17.14 30.44
CA LEU A 216 1.26 -17.88 29.45
C LEU A 216 -0.19 -17.31 29.35
N PRO A 217 -0.52 -16.57 28.29
CA PRO A 217 -1.88 -16.15 28.03
C PRO A 217 -2.72 -17.33 27.53
N LEU A 218 -4.00 -17.37 27.88
CA LEU A 218 -4.94 -18.39 27.38
C LEU A 218 -5.85 -17.87 26.26
N HIS A 219 -5.93 -16.56 26.11
CA HIS A 219 -6.64 -15.87 25.04
C HIS A 219 -5.96 -14.52 24.78
N GLN A 220 -6.21 -13.93 23.62
CA GLN A 220 -5.68 -12.61 23.24
C GLN A 220 -6.81 -11.79 22.60
N GLU A 221 -7.37 -10.83 23.34
CA GLU A 221 -8.54 -10.07 22.90
C GLU A 221 -8.40 -8.58 23.25
N ILE A 222 -8.62 -7.70 22.27
CA ILE A 222 -8.80 -6.26 22.51
C ILE A 222 -10.23 -5.91 22.10
N ILE A 223 -10.98 -5.35 23.03
CA ILE A 223 -12.42 -5.15 22.89
C ILE A 223 -12.77 -3.70 23.23
N PHE A 224 -13.27 -2.97 22.25
CA PHE A 224 -13.93 -1.68 22.43
C PHE A 224 -15.42 -1.87 22.19
N LYS A 225 -16.22 -1.52 23.21
CA LYS A 225 -17.67 -1.52 23.13
C LYS A 225 -18.16 -0.12 23.42
N GLY A 226 -18.87 0.46 22.48
CA GLY A 226 -19.57 1.72 22.71
C GLY A 226 -21.08 1.55 22.58
N ARG A 227 -21.72 2.64 22.19
CA ARG A 227 -23.17 2.78 22.21
C ARG A 227 -23.74 2.58 20.80
N PRO A 228 -24.57 1.55 20.58
CA PRO A 228 -25.34 1.45 19.35
C PRO A 228 -26.26 2.66 19.17
N SER A 229 -26.38 3.19 17.95
CA SER A 229 -27.15 4.42 17.70
C SER A 229 -28.62 4.32 18.14
N ASN A 230 -29.18 3.11 18.19
CA ASN A 230 -30.56 2.82 18.57
C ASN A 230 -30.77 2.55 20.07
N ASN A 231 -29.71 2.59 20.89
CA ASN A 231 -29.81 2.22 22.30
C ASN A 231 -29.21 3.29 23.21
N ILE A 232 -30.08 4.01 23.93
CA ILE A 232 -29.71 5.09 24.84
C ILE A 232 -29.12 4.59 26.16
N PHE A 233 -29.27 3.31 26.48
CA PHE A 233 -28.86 2.73 27.76
C PHE A 233 -27.38 2.35 27.81
N TYR A 234 -26.70 2.26 26.67
CA TYR A 234 -25.26 2.03 26.63
C TYR A 234 -24.48 3.35 26.71
N LEU A 235 -23.40 3.34 27.49
CA LEU A 235 -22.47 4.46 27.57
C LEU A 235 -21.68 4.58 26.26
N ARG A 236 -21.35 5.81 25.86
CA ARG A 236 -20.53 6.07 24.68
C ARG A 236 -19.07 5.80 25.00
N THR A 237 -18.37 5.15 24.07
CA THR A 237 -16.91 5.05 24.10
C THR A 237 -16.36 6.01 23.07
N GLN A 238 -15.55 6.97 23.54
CA GLN A 238 -15.11 8.12 22.75
C GLN A 238 -13.59 8.26 22.84
N ILE A 239 -12.92 8.40 21.70
CA ILE A 239 -11.48 8.66 21.61
C ILE A 239 -11.30 9.93 20.79
N VAL A 240 -11.07 11.05 21.48
CA VAL A 240 -11.33 12.39 20.90
C VAL A 240 -10.17 13.35 21.13
N ASN A 241 -9.82 14.17 20.14
CA ASN A 241 -8.83 15.25 20.27
C ASN A 241 -7.44 14.80 20.78
N ASN A 242 -7.02 13.57 20.51
CA ASN A 242 -5.65 13.14 20.84
C ASN A 242 -4.68 13.65 19.77
N ALA A 243 -3.51 14.15 20.18
CA ALA A 243 -2.63 14.91 19.30
C ALA A 243 -1.78 14.03 18.36
N TRP A 244 -1.65 12.73 18.63
CA TRP A 244 -0.85 11.79 17.81
C TRP A 244 -1.65 10.60 17.27
N GLY A 245 -2.98 10.65 17.26
CA GLY A 245 -3.82 9.57 16.75
C GLY A 245 -4.68 8.89 17.80
N GLY A 246 -5.49 7.93 17.37
CA GLY A 246 -6.50 7.30 18.24
C GLY A 246 -6.02 6.00 18.86
N ILE A 247 -6.26 4.89 18.17
CA ILE A 247 -5.95 3.53 18.64
C ILE A 247 -4.79 2.96 17.83
N LEU A 248 -3.76 2.50 18.53
CA LEU A 248 -2.67 1.72 17.97
C LEU A 248 -2.71 0.29 18.50
N ILE A 249 -2.73 -0.68 17.58
CA ILE A 249 -2.63 -2.11 17.88
C ILE A 249 -1.36 -2.68 17.25
N GLY A 250 -0.47 -3.19 18.10
CA GLY A 250 0.77 -3.84 17.72
C GLY A 250 0.58 -5.17 17.01
N ASN A 251 1.68 -5.72 16.50
CA ASN A 251 1.73 -6.96 15.73
C ASN A 251 1.56 -8.18 16.63
N PHE A 252 0.31 -8.63 16.82
CA PHE A 252 0.07 -9.82 17.62
C PHE A 252 0.41 -11.11 16.86
N CYS A 253 1.50 -11.77 17.23
CA CYS A 253 1.95 -13.03 16.65
C CYS A 253 1.78 -14.17 17.67
N ILE A 254 0.83 -15.06 17.39
CA ILE A 254 0.63 -16.29 18.19
C ILE A 254 0.82 -17.50 17.28
N PRO A 255 1.73 -18.44 17.62
CA PRO A 255 1.89 -19.66 16.85
C PRO A 255 0.61 -20.49 16.78
N SER A 256 0.30 -21.03 15.61
CA SER A 256 -0.92 -21.81 15.35
C SER A 256 -1.11 -23.00 16.30
N TRP A 257 -0.03 -23.67 16.70
CA TRP A 257 -0.05 -24.81 17.63
C TRP A 257 -0.54 -24.46 19.05
N ARG A 258 -0.56 -23.18 19.45
CA ARG A 258 -1.13 -22.76 20.73
C ARG A 258 -2.67 -22.81 20.74
N ASN A 259 -3.33 -22.99 19.59
CA ASN A 259 -4.79 -23.00 19.46
C ASN A 259 -5.50 -21.76 20.05
N ILE A 260 -4.81 -20.63 20.10
CA ILE A 260 -5.36 -19.34 20.52
C ILE A 260 -5.61 -18.51 19.26
N GLN A 261 -6.85 -18.05 19.09
CA GLN A 261 -7.20 -17.13 18.01
C GLN A 261 -7.24 -15.69 18.54
N PRO A 262 -6.30 -14.82 18.13
CA PRO A 262 -6.31 -13.42 18.54
C PRO A 262 -7.52 -12.68 17.98
N LYS A 263 -8.10 -11.77 18.76
CA LYS A 263 -9.25 -10.96 18.34
C LYS A 263 -9.08 -9.49 18.64
N VAL A 264 -9.47 -8.67 17.68
CA VAL A 264 -9.61 -7.22 17.82
C VAL A 264 -11.04 -6.86 17.45
N LEU A 265 -11.83 -6.46 18.44
CA LEU A 265 -13.25 -6.16 18.28
C LEU A 265 -13.47 -4.69 18.64
N ILE A 266 -13.73 -3.85 17.65
CA ILE A 266 -13.98 -2.42 17.85
C ILE A 266 -15.37 -2.12 17.31
N SER A 267 -16.30 -1.86 18.23
CA SER A 267 -17.71 -1.71 17.90
C SER A 267 -18.32 -0.47 18.52
N TRP A 268 -19.10 0.27 17.71
CA TRP A 268 -19.88 1.42 18.17
C TRP A 268 -19.07 2.51 18.88
N THR A 269 -17.81 2.69 18.47
CA THR A 269 -16.86 3.65 19.05
C THR A 269 -16.81 4.92 18.20
N GLU A 270 -16.69 6.07 18.86
CA GLU A 270 -16.54 7.38 18.23
C GLU A 270 -15.06 7.81 18.30
N LEU A 271 -14.43 8.01 17.14
CA LEU A 271 -13.07 8.51 17.00
C LEU A 271 -13.12 9.86 16.29
N VAL A 272 -12.95 10.94 17.04
CA VAL A 272 -13.25 12.29 16.54
C VAL A 272 -12.06 13.21 16.72
N ALA A 273 -11.69 13.95 15.67
CA ALA A 273 -10.68 15.01 15.70
C ALA A 273 -9.30 14.55 16.24
N ASN A 274 -8.95 13.27 16.07
CA ASN A 274 -7.59 12.78 16.34
C ASN A 274 -6.65 13.30 15.25
N ARG A 275 -5.46 13.75 15.66
CA ARG A 275 -4.56 14.52 14.78
C ARG A 275 -3.31 13.73 14.39
N TYR A 276 -2.70 14.18 13.31
CA TYR A 276 -1.41 13.73 12.77
C TYR A 276 -1.40 12.28 12.28
N HIS A 277 -1.46 11.30 13.19
CA HIS A 277 -1.43 9.88 12.84
C HIS A 277 -2.83 9.32 12.58
N ALA A 278 -2.89 8.05 12.19
CA ALA A 278 -4.16 7.37 11.95
C ALA A 278 -5.07 7.36 13.20
N SER A 279 -6.38 7.55 12.99
CA SER A 279 -7.37 7.36 14.06
C SER A 279 -7.38 5.91 14.55
N ILE A 280 -7.14 4.96 13.65
CA ILE A 280 -6.94 3.54 13.98
C ILE A 280 -5.82 2.98 13.10
N GLU A 281 -4.85 2.36 13.74
CA GLU A 281 -3.81 1.58 13.07
C GLU A 281 -3.66 0.20 13.71
N ILE A 282 -3.65 -0.83 12.87
CA ILE A 282 -3.49 -2.22 13.29
C ILE A 282 -2.31 -2.83 12.52
N PHE A 283 -1.29 -3.27 13.25
CA PHE A 283 -0.18 -4.02 12.66
C PHE A 283 -0.50 -5.51 12.62
N ALA A 284 -0.34 -6.10 11.43
CA ALA A 284 -0.54 -7.53 11.23
C ALA A 284 0.69 -8.36 11.61
N CYS A 285 0.48 -9.64 11.94
CA CYS A 285 1.59 -10.57 12.14
C CYS A 285 2.17 -11.03 10.80
N GLN A 286 3.47 -10.82 10.58
CA GLN A 286 4.15 -11.12 9.31
C GLN A 286 4.98 -12.42 9.34
N LYS A 287 4.82 -13.27 10.37
CA LYS A 287 5.54 -14.55 10.50
C LYS A 287 4.71 -15.70 9.91
N ALA A 288 5.38 -16.73 9.38
CA ALA A 288 4.73 -17.96 8.93
C ALA A 288 4.26 -18.82 10.11
N GLU A 289 3.32 -19.75 9.86
CA GLU A 289 2.77 -20.71 10.85
C GLU A 289 2.07 -20.07 12.07
N MET A 290 1.62 -18.83 11.92
CA MET A 290 0.90 -18.09 12.94
C MET A 290 -0.62 -18.25 12.81
N ALA A 291 -1.34 -18.07 13.91
CA ALA A 291 -2.79 -18.05 13.94
C ALA A 291 -3.33 -16.78 13.26
N ASN A 292 -4.47 -16.89 12.59
CA ASN A 292 -5.13 -15.74 11.97
C ASN A 292 -5.80 -14.85 13.03
N THR A 293 -5.49 -13.55 13.01
CA THR A 293 -6.16 -12.56 13.87
C THR A 293 -7.53 -12.20 13.30
N ILE A 294 -8.59 -12.33 14.10
CA ILE A 294 -9.93 -11.86 13.74
C ILE A 294 -10.04 -10.37 14.07
N ILE A 295 -10.41 -9.57 13.08
CA ILE A 295 -10.64 -8.13 13.25
C ILE A 295 -12.09 -7.83 12.87
N ASP A 296 -12.86 -7.30 13.82
CA ASP A 296 -14.22 -6.81 13.58
C ASP A 296 -14.27 -5.32 13.90
N PHE A 297 -14.40 -4.51 12.85
CA PHE A 297 -14.56 -3.06 12.95
C PHE A 297 -15.97 -2.71 12.46
N THR A 298 -16.93 -2.65 13.37
CA THR A 298 -18.35 -2.51 13.03
C THR A 298 -19.09 -1.39 13.76
N GLY A 299 -19.82 -0.55 13.01
CA GLY A 299 -20.71 0.47 13.58
C GLY A 299 -19.99 1.69 14.18
N ASN A 300 -18.73 1.92 13.83
CA ASN A 300 -17.93 3.02 14.37
C ASN A 300 -18.11 4.32 13.58
N ARG A 301 -17.78 5.45 14.23
CA ARG A 301 -17.77 6.78 13.61
C ARG A 301 -16.35 7.34 13.68
N VAL A 302 -15.77 7.66 12.53
CA VAL A 302 -14.44 8.26 12.37
C VAL A 302 -14.60 9.61 11.69
N GLU A 303 -14.32 10.69 12.43
CA GLU A 303 -14.71 12.04 12.01
C GLU A 303 -13.63 13.10 12.30
N ASP A 304 -13.54 14.10 11.43
CA ASP A 304 -12.68 15.29 11.58
C ASP A 304 -11.19 14.98 11.84
N GLY A 305 -10.72 13.77 11.49
CA GLY A 305 -9.33 13.36 11.63
C GLY A 305 -8.42 14.11 10.65
N LEU A 306 -7.23 14.52 11.11
CA LEU A 306 -6.21 15.13 10.24
C LEU A 306 -5.30 14.10 9.57
N GLY A 307 -5.15 12.92 10.17
CA GLY A 307 -4.45 11.78 9.57
C GLY A 307 -5.42 10.75 9.00
N VAL A 308 -4.89 9.59 8.62
CA VAL A 308 -5.68 8.49 8.03
C VAL A 308 -6.80 8.01 8.97
N GLY A 309 -7.98 7.71 8.45
CA GLY A 309 -9.08 7.20 9.27
C GLY A 309 -8.80 5.82 9.86
N PHE A 310 -8.64 4.82 8.99
CA PHE A 310 -8.27 3.44 9.34
C PHE A 310 -7.10 2.98 8.48
N ARG A 311 -6.05 2.44 9.09
CA ARG A 311 -4.83 1.98 8.40
C ARG A 311 -4.47 0.54 8.80
N MET A 312 -4.24 -0.30 7.79
CA MET A 312 -3.65 -1.64 7.94
C MET A 312 -2.80 -1.98 6.70
N GLU A 313 -1.48 -1.81 6.80
CA GLU A 313 -0.52 -2.00 5.70
C GLU A 313 0.80 -2.57 6.29
N PRO A 314 1.11 -3.87 6.14
CA PRO A 314 0.35 -4.93 5.45
C PRO A 314 -0.78 -5.54 6.28
N ALA A 315 -1.74 -6.13 5.59
CA ALA A 315 -2.88 -6.90 6.05
C ALA A 315 -2.69 -8.41 5.73
N VAL A 316 -1.99 -9.15 6.60
CA VAL A 316 -1.65 -10.58 6.45
C VAL A 316 -1.90 -11.37 7.74
N ASN A 317 -2.07 -12.70 7.66
CA ASN A 317 -2.50 -13.57 8.77
C ASN A 317 -3.76 -13.06 9.47
N ILE A 318 -4.75 -12.59 8.70
CA ILE A 318 -5.95 -11.94 9.24
C ILE A 318 -7.24 -12.42 8.58
N ILE A 319 -8.32 -12.30 9.34
CA ILE A 319 -9.71 -12.33 8.86
C ILE A 319 -10.36 -11.03 9.35
N MET A 320 -10.66 -10.11 8.44
CA MET A 320 -11.13 -8.77 8.78
C MET A 320 -12.49 -8.45 8.17
N ILE A 321 -13.38 -7.90 9.01
CA ILE A 321 -14.69 -7.40 8.64
C ILE A 321 -14.78 -5.92 9.01
N ILE A 322 -15.05 -5.08 8.02
CA ILE A 322 -15.30 -3.65 8.19
C ILE A 322 -16.73 -3.37 7.74
N SER A 323 -17.64 -3.14 8.69
CA SER A 323 -19.06 -2.98 8.35
C SER A 323 -19.81 -1.87 9.07
N ASN A 324 -20.76 -1.23 8.39
CA ASN A 324 -21.64 -0.21 8.98
C ASN A 324 -20.89 0.99 9.62
N ASN A 325 -19.67 1.31 9.19
CA ASN A 325 -18.92 2.45 9.73
C ASN A 325 -19.21 3.74 8.98
N GLN A 326 -19.01 4.87 9.64
CA GLN A 326 -19.13 6.21 9.07
C GLN A 326 -17.78 6.90 9.12
N PHE A 327 -17.25 7.27 7.95
CA PHE A 327 -16.06 8.10 7.78
C PHE A 327 -16.51 9.46 7.24
N ILE A 328 -16.42 10.50 8.06
CA ILE A 328 -17.00 11.82 7.79
C ILE A 328 -15.94 12.90 7.94
N ALA A 329 -15.82 13.81 6.96
CA ALA A 329 -15.01 15.02 7.09
C ALA A 329 -13.52 14.80 7.49
N ASN A 330 -12.97 13.61 7.23
CA ASN A 330 -11.53 13.36 7.46
C ASN A 330 -10.71 14.09 6.40
N ASN A 331 -9.59 14.70 6.81
CA ASN A 331 -8.72 15.52 5.94
C ASN A 331 -7.51 14.75 5.38
N ASP A 332 -7.61 13.41 5.36
CA ASP A 332 -6.70 12.51 4.69
C ASP A 332 -7.49 11.25 4.22
N THR A 333 -6.81 10.21 3.74
CA THR A 333 -7.43 8.95 3.33
C THR A 333 -8.24 8.34 4.48
N ALA A 334 -9.52 8.07 4.22
CA ALA A 334 -10.42 7.51 5.22
C ALA A 334 -10.12 6.03 5.53
N LEU A 335 -9.74 5.24 4.52
CA LEU A 335 -9.47 3.81 4.68
C LEU A 335 -8.29 3.35 3.82
N ILE A 336 -7.30 2.70 4.44
CA ILE A 336 -6.14 2.09 3.78
C ILE A 336 -5.99 0.63 4.22
N ILE A 337 -6.04 -0.28 3.24
CA ILE A 337 -5.71 -1.70 3.42
C ILE A 337 -4.86 -2.15 2.23
N ARG A 338 -3.55 -2.29 2.41
CA ARG A 338 -2.62 -2.45 1.27
C ARG A 338 -1.50 -3.43 1.57
N ASN A 339 -1.23 -4.34 0.62
CA ASN A 339 -0.09 -5.27 0.70
C ASN A 339 0.91 -5.13 -0.46
N ALA A 340 0.64 -4.30 -1.48
CA ALA A 340 1.43 -4.26 -2.72
C ALA A 340 2.93 -3.98 -2.51
N ARG A 341 3.31 -3.28 -1.44
CA ARG A 341 4.70 -2.98 -1.05
C ARG A 341 5.47 -4.17 -0.49
N TYR A 342 4.75 -5.22 -0.12
CA TYR A 342 5.29 -6.38 0.58
C TYR A 342 5.11 -7.65 -0.25
N PRO A 343 5.65 -7.71 -1.49
CA PRO A 343 5.44 -8.84 -2.39
C PRO A 343 5.98 -10.18 -1.82
N TYR A 344 6.96 -10.11 -0.92
CA TYR A 344 7.50 -11.27 -0.21
C TYR A 344 6.49 -11.94 0.72
N LEU A 345 5.40 -11.27 1.11
CA LEU A 345 4.34 -11.80 1.99
C LEU A 345 3.23 -12.54 1.24
N HIS A 346 3.37 -12.84 -0.06
CA HIS A 346 2.34 -13.51 -0.87
C HIS A 346 1.86 -14.86 -0.32
N ASN A 347 2.70 -15.54 0.46
CA ASN A 347 2.43 -16.86 1.08
C ASN A 347 1.71 -16.78 2.43
N LEU A 348 1.38 -15.59 2.92
CA LEU A 348 0.58 -15.43 4.14
C LEU A 348 -0.91 -15.21 3.78
N PRO A 349 -1.85 -15.90 4.47
CA PRO A 349 -3.28 -15.78 4.19
C PRO A 349 -3.84 -14.41 4.59
N ALA A 350 -4.79 -13.89 3.83
CA ALA A 350 -5.53 -12.68 4.20
C ALA A 350 -6.94 -12.71 3.63
N GLN A 351 -7.95 -12.47 4.48
CA GLN A 351 -9.33 -12.36 4.04
C GLN A 351 -9.94 -11.06 4.57
N VAL A 352 -10.37 -10.18 3.66
CA VAL A 352 -10.91 -8.87 4.01
C VAL A 352 -12.27 -8.65 3.35
N THR A 353 -13.26 -8.25 4.15
CA THR A 353 -14.61 -7.90 3.69
C THR A 353 -15.00 -6.51 4.17
N ILE A 354 -15.31 -5.62 3.23
CA ILE A 354 -15.70 -4.22 3.49
C ILE A 354 -17.10 -4.01 2.94
N SER A 355 -18.09 -3.78 3.81
CA SER A 355 -19.49 -3.65 3.40
C SER A 355 -20.30 -2.62 4.20
N LYS A 356 -21.30 -2.01 3.57
CA LYS A 356 -22.24 -1.07 4.23
C LYS A 356 -21.59 0.14 4.91
N ASN A 357 -20.39 0.56 4.49
CA ASN A 357 -19.73 1.73 5.06
C ASN A 357 -20.11 3.01 4.31
N SER A 358 -20.06 4.15 5.00
CA SER A 358 -20.36 5.48 4.43
C SER A 358 -19.13 6.37 4.51
N PHE A 359 -18.62 6.80 3.36
CA PHE A 359 -17.51 7.74 3.20
C PHE A 359 -18.05 9.05 2.60
N LYS A 360 -18.19 10.09 3.44
CA LYS A 360 -18.81 11.37 3.05
C LYS A 360 -17.97 12.57 3.47
N PHE A 361 -17.88 13.58 2.61
CA PHE A 361 -17.22 14.86 2.90
C PHE A 361 -15.73 14.74 3.27
N ASN A 362 -15.09 13.60 3.02
CA ASN A 362 -13.66 13.42 3.28
C ASN A 362 -12.85 14.11 2.18
N SER A 363 -11.63 14.50 2.52
CA SER A 363 -10.71 15.23 1.65
C SER A 363 -9.33 14.57 1.69
N GLY A 364 -8.79 14.12 0.56
CA GLY A 364 -7.48 13.45 0.52
C GLY A 364 -7.04 13.06 -0.89
N GLN A 365 -5.81 12.55 -1.06
CA GLN A 365 -5.34 12.04 -2.37
C GLN A 365 -6.17 10.85 -2.84
N SER A 366 -6.51 9.95 -1.92
CA SER A 366 -7.47 8.89 -2.12
C SER A 366 -8.39 8.82 -0.92
N ILE A 367 -9.68 8.54 -1.11
CA ILE A 367 -10.61 8.39 0.01
C ILE A 367 -10.54 6.96 0.56
N VAL A 368 -10.50 5.99 -0.34
CA VAL A 368 -10.31 4.57 -0.03
C VAL A 368 -9.16 4.04 -0.88
N SER A 369 -8.23 3.33 -0.26
CA SER A 369 -7.08 2.71 -0.92
C SER A 369 -6.96 1.26 -0.51
N ILE A 370 -7.20 0.34 -1.45
CA ILE A 370 -7.29 -1.10 -1.17
C ILE A 370 -6.43 -1.94 -2.12
N GLY A 371 -5.83 -3.01 -1.60
CA GLY A 371 -5.15 -3.98 -2.43
C GLY A 371 -4.37 -5.03 -1.65
N MET A 372 -4.27 -6.21 -2.23
CA MET A 372 -3.52 -7.35 -1.69
C MET A 372 -2.18 -7.51 -2.43
N VAL A 373 -1.43 -8.56 -2.12
CA VAL A 373 -0.26 -8.90 -2.92
C VAL A 373 -0.72 -9.46 -4.26
N GLU A 374 -0.28 -8.85 -5.36
CA GLU A 374 -0.64 -9.30 -6.71
C GLU A 374 -0.19 -10.75 -6.95
N GLY A 375 -1.09 -11.57 -7.50
CA GLY A 375 -0.81 -12.97 -7.85
C GLY A 375 -0.92 -13.99 -6.72
N SER A 376 -1.11 -13.57 -5.46
CA SER A 376 -1.33 -14.49 -4.33
C SER A 376 -2.64 -15.28 -4.52
N GLN A 377 -2.64 -16.57 -4.21
CA GLN A 377 -3.84 -17.42 -4.30
C GLN A 377 -4.63 -17.52 -2.99
N ILE A 378 -4.07 -16.99 -1.89
CA ILE A 378 -4.61 -17.13 -0.52
C ILE A 378 -4.94 -15.78 0.12
N GLN A 379 -4.82 -14.69 -0.64
CA GLN A 379 -5.20 -13.34 -0.21
C GLN A 379 -6.36 -12.84 -1.07
N ASN A 380 -7.46 -12.43 -0.42
CA ASN A 380 -8.62 -11.87 -1.09
C ASN A 380 -9.18 -10.64 -0.35
N LEU A 381 -9.68 -9.67 -1.12
CA LEU A 381 -10.36 -8.51 -0.59
C LEU A 381 -11.67 -8.29 -1.37
N THR A 382 -12.76 -8.15 -0.63
CA THR A 382 -14.07 -7.83 -1.20
C THR A 382 -14.55 -6.48 -0.70
N PHE A 383 -14.86 -5.58 -1.63
CA PHE A 383 -15.46 -4.28 -1.36
C PHE A 383 -16.86 -4.29 -1.97
N ASN A 384 -17.86 -4.67 -1.17
CA ASN A 384 -19.18 -4.98 -1.69
C ASN A 384 -20.34 -4.61 -0.76
N GLN A 385 -21.56 -4.88 -1.21
CA GLN A 385 -22.77 -4.73 -0.40
C GLN A 385 -22.92 -3.31 0.16
N GLN A 386 -23.06 -2.33 -0.75
CA GLN A 386 -23.49 -0.97 -0.45
C GLN A 386 -22.51 -0.13 0.38
N ASN A 387 -21.24 -0.09 -0.01
CA ASN A 387 -20.40 1.02 0.42
C ASN A 387 -20.81 2.30 -0.34
N GLU A 388 -21.01 3.39 0.38
CA GLU A 388 -21.35 4.70 -0.16
C GLU A 388 -20.11 5.60 -0.14
N VAL A 389 -19.53 5.90 -1.30
CA VAL A 389 -18.41 6.84 -1.44
C VAL A 389 -18.93 8.07 -2.17
N ARG A 390 -19.39 9.08 -1.44
CA ARG A 390 -20.12 10.22 -2.01
C ARG A 390 -19.72 11.57 -1.42
N GLU A 391 -19.81 12.62 -2.21
CA GLU A 391 -19.55 14.01 -1.79
C GLU A 391 -18.16 14.20 -1.15
N ASN A 392 -17.17 13.42 -1.59
CA ASN A 392 -15.79 13.58 -1.14
C ASN A 392 -14.98 14.46 -2.11
N ARG A 393 -13.92 15.07 -1.59
CA ARG A 393 -12.97 15.90 -2.34
C ARG A 393 -11.66 15.13 -2.55
N VAL A 394 -11.33 14.84 -3.80
CA VAL A 394 -10.05 14.21 -4.13
C VAL A 394 -9.04 15.30 -4.48
N ILE A 395 -7.88 15.28 -3.83
CA ILE A 395 -6.81 16.25 -4.02
C ILE A 395 -5.77 15.67 -4.98
N ASN A 396 -5.42 16.42 -6.03
CA ASN A 396 -4.22 16.13 -6.81
C ASN A 396 -3.00 16.64 -6.02
N PRO A 397 -2.11 15.75 -5.52
CA PRO A 397 -0.95 16.14 -4.72
C PRO A 397 0.05 17.01 -5.49
N PHE A 398 0.16 16.83 -6.81
CA PHE A 398 1.08 17.56 -7.67
C PHE A 398 0.32 18.12 -8.87
N PRO A 399 -0.25 19.33 -8.80
CA PRO A 399 -1.04 19.90 -9.89
C PRO A 399 -0.22 20.23 -11.15
N TYR A 400 1.11 20.36 -11.02
CA TYR A 400 2.01 20.74 -12.12
C TYR A 400 2.79 19.55 -12.72
N LEU A 401 2.66 18.36 -12.13
CA LEU A 401 3.31 17.13 -12.59
C LEU A 401 2.26 16.02 -12.65
N ASN A 402 2.30 15.17 -13.68
CA ASN A 402 1.35 14.05 -13.79
C ASN A 402 1.98 12.78 -13.20
N PRO A 403 1.60 12.35 -11.97
CA PRO A 403 2.20 11.17 -11.36
C PRO A 403 1.72 9.92 -12.07
N ARG A 404 2.64 9.02 -12.41
CA ARG A 404 2.28 7.74 -13.04
C ARG A 404 2.00 6.64 -12.01
N SER A 405 2.82 6.52 -10.97
CA SER A 405 2.70 5.49 -9.92
C SER A 405 1.68 5.80 -8.83
N THR A 406 1.30 7.06 -8.63
CA THR A 406 0.40 7.45 -7.53
C THR A 406 -0.84 8.19 -8.04
N PRO A 407 -1.85 7.46 -8.56
CA PRO A 407 -3.11 8.05 -8.97
C PRO A 407 -3.85 8.68 -7.78
N TYR A 408 -4.76 9.59 -8.09
CA TYR A 408 -5.66 10.21 -7.12
C TYR A 408 -7.11 9.93 -7.58
N ALA A 409 -7.90 9.28 -6.73
CA ALA A 409 -9.27 8.90 -7.04
C ALA A 409 -10.06 8.68 -5.76
N ALA A 410 -11.39 8.64 -5.85
CA ALA A 410 -12.19 8.31 -4.68
C ALA A 410 -11.86 6.89 -4.16
N LEU A 411 -11.66 5.94 -5.08
CA LEU A 411 -11.17 4.59 -4.78
C LEU A 411 -9.89 4.28 -5.58
N VAL A 412 -8.82 3.89 -4.91
CA VAL A 412 -7.57 3.43 -5.55
C VAL A 412 -7.36 1.95 -5.27
N VAL A 413 -7.04 1.18 -6.31
CA VAL A 413 -6.90 -0.28 -6.26
C VAL A 413 -5.52 -0.71 -6.76
N SER A 414 -4.83 -1.57 -6.01
CA SER A 414 -3.44 -1.97 -6.34
C SER A 414 -3.25 -3.44 -6.70
N SER A 415 -4.31 -4.25 -6.84
CA SER A 415 -4.19 -5.68 -7.13
C SER A 415 -5.44 -6.26 -7.80
N SER A 416 -5.28 -7.31 -8.62
CA SER A 416 -6.35 -8.03 -9.31
C SER A 416 -7.18 -8.94 -8.41
N ASN A 417 -6.68 -9.29 -7.22
CA ASN A 417 -7.37 -10.10 -6.21
C ASN A 417 -8.48 -9.34 -5.44
N VAL A 418 -8.77 -8.10 -5.84
CA VAL A 418 -9.78 -7.24 -5.24
C VAL A 418 -11.04 -7.30 -6.10
N VAL A 419 -12.18 -7.62 -5.48
CA VAL A 419 -13.49 -7.63 -6.14
C VAL A 419 -14.33 -6.48 -5.61
N ILE A 420 -14.78 -5.61 -6.51
CA ILE A 420 -15.55 -4.41 -6.20
C ILE A 420 -16.91 -4.55 -6.87
N ASN A 421 -17.98 -4.76 -6.12
CA ASN A 421 -19.31 -4.86 -6.72
C ASN A 421 -20.42 -4.33 -5.82
N ARG A 422 -21.51 -3.83 -6.45
CA ARG A 422 -22.71 -3.36 -5.74
C ARG A 422 -22.45 -2.23 -4.74
N ASN A 423 -21.58 -1.28 -5.11
CA ASN A 423 -21.30 -0.06 -4.35
C ASN A 423 -21.87 1.19 -5.05
N CYS A 424 -21.85 2.32 -4.35
CA CYS A 424 -22.39 3.59 -4.83
C CYS A 424 -21.36 4.72 -4.76
N PHE A 425 -20.98 5.22 -5.92
CA PHE A 425 -20.03 6.31 -6.10
C PHE A 425 -20.73 7.55 -6.61
N LYS A 426 -20.39 8.73 -6.07
CA LYS A 426 -20.79 10.03 -6.62
C LYS A 426 -19.96 11.14 -5.97
N ASN A 427 -18.84 11.51 -6.56
CA ASN A 427 -17.90 12.48 -5.99
C ASN A 427 -17.65 13.63 -6.98
N PRO A 428 -18.52 14.65 -7.06
CA PRO A 428 -18.45 15.68 -8.10
C PRO A 428 -17.11 16.45 -8.15
N GLN A 429 -16.45 16.60 -7.00
CA GLN A 429 -15.16 17.29 -6.86
C GLN A 429 -13.95 16.39 -7.15
N ALA A 430 -14.15 15.09 -7.41
CA ALA A 430 -13.09 14.19 -7.81
C ALA A 430 -12.94 14.19 -9.34
N ALA A 431 -11.69 14.15 -9.84
CA ALA A 431 -11.43 13.89 -11.25
C ALA A 431 -11.80 12.44 -11.62
N TYR A 432 -11.43 11.49 -10.74
CA TYR A 432 -11.64 10.07 -10.93
C TYR A 432 -12.42 9.45 -9.75
N GLU A 433 -13.42 8.62 -10.06
CA GLU A 433 -14.16 7.82 -9.07
C GLU A 433 -13.34 6.59 -8.66
N ILE A 434 -12.68 5.94 -9.62
CA ILE A 434 -11.81 4.80 -9.39
C ILE A 434 -10.52 4.94 -10.21
N GLY A 435 -9.39 4.53 -9.62
CA GLY A 435 -8.10 4.46 -10.28
C GLY A 435 -7.35 3.18 -9.90
N THR A 436 -6.52 2.68 -10.82
CA THR A 436 -5.65 1.52 -10.58
C THR A 436 -4.18 1.91 -10.50
N GLU A 437 -3.46 1.24 -9.62
CA GLU A 437 -1.99 1.28 -9.50
C GLU A 437 -1.34 -0.02 -10.00
N LEU A 438 -2.14 -0.99 -10.43
CA LEU A 438 -1.64 -2.29 -10.88
C LEU A 438 -0.95 -2.14 -12.24
N GLU A 439 0.39 -2.15 -12.24
CA GLU A 439 1.26 -2.08 -13.43
C GLU A 439 1.37 -3.44 -14.15
N GLU A 440 0.23 -4.06 -14.44
CA GLU A 440 0.13 -5.34 -15.16
C GLU A 440 -0.98 -5.23 -16.21
N HIS A 441 -0.65 -4.73 -17.40
CA HIS A 441 -1.60 -4.48 -18.50
C HIS A 441 -2.33 -5.72 -19.04
N ALA A 442 -1.82 -6.92 -18.75
CA ALA A 442 -2.47 -8.19 -19.09
C ALA A 442 -3.54 -8.60 -18.07
N LYS A 443 -3.55 -7.97 -16.90
CA LYS A 443 -4.53 -8.19 -15.83
C LYS A 443 -5.65 -7.17 -15.90
N TRP A 444 -6.70 -7.47 -15.16
CA TRP A 444 -7.87 -6.62 -15.03
C TRP A 444 -8.35 -6.62 -13.58
N ILE A 445 -9.08 -5.58 -13.21
CA ILE A 445 -9.72 -5.45 -11.89
C ILE A 445 -11.22 -5.55 -12.10
N ASP A 446 -11.88 -6.43 -11.34
CA ASP A 446 -13.33 -6.62 -11.41
C ASP A 446 -14.05 -5.54 -10.60
N ALA A 447 -14.62 -4.56 -11.32
CA ALA A 447 -15.42 -3.47 -10.78
C ALA A 447 -16.85 -3.47 -11.36
N ARG A 448 -17.38 -4.65 -11.69
CA ARG A 448 -18.73 -4.82 -12.24
C ARG A 448 -19.82 -4.60 -11.19
N GLU A 449 -21.03 -4.33 -11.67
CA GLU A 449 -22.24 -4.11 -10.88
C GLU A 449 -22.18 -2.92 -9.90
N ASN A 450 -21.31 -1.94 -10.13
CA ASN A 450 -21.25 -0.71 -9.31
C ASN A 450 -22.06 0.45 -9.92
N ASN A 451 -22.53 1.36 -9.07
CA ASN A 451 -23.13 2.61 -9.51
C ASN A 451 -22.07 3.72 -9.50
N TRP A 452 -21.81 4.30 -10.68
CA TRP A 452 -20.80 5.36 -10.88
C TRP A 452 -21.40 6.77 -10.89
N GLY A 453 -22.54 6.96 -10.19
CA GLY A 453 -23.20 8.26 -10.02
C GLY A 453 -24.09 8.72 -11.17
N HIS A 454 -23.87 8.18 -12.37
CA HIS A 454 -24.63 8.48 -13.58
C HIS A 454 -25.17 7.21 -14.25
N SER A 455 -26.32 7.32 -14.92
CA SER A 455 -26.93 6.22 -15.69
C SER A 455 -26.36 6.08 -17.11
N ARG A 456 -25.69 7.11 -17.63
CA ARG A 456 -25.12 7.16 -18.99
C ARG A 456 -23.60 6.96 -18.95
N PRO A 457 -23.03 6.03 -19.75
CA PRO A 457 -21.59 5.79 -19.83
C PRO A 457 -20.74 7.04 -20.12
N GLU A 458 -21.20 7.90 -21.04
CA GLU A 458 -20.53 9.15 -21.43
C GLU A 458 -20.14 10.05 -20.24
N LEU A 459 -20.97 10.05 -19.19
CA LEU A 459 -20.81 10.94 -18.04
C LEU A 459 -19.86 10.41 -16.96
N PHE A 460 -19.54 9.11 -16.94
CA PHE A 460 -18.68 8.54 -15.91
C PHE A 460 -17.43 7.82 -16.46
N MET A 461 -17.41 7.41 -17.73
CA MET A 461 -16.31 6.60 -18.23
C MET A 461 -14.97 7.35 -18.32
N HIS A 462 -15.02 8.69 -18.44
CA HIS A 462 -13.84 9.56 -18.36
C HIS A 462 -13.32 9.76 -16.91
N ARG A 463 -14.09 9.31 -15.91
CA ARG A 463 -13.77 9.38 -14.47
C ARG A 463 -13.17 8.08 -13.94
N ILE A 464 -12.77 7.18 -14.84
CA ILE A 464 -12.09 5.92 -14.51
C ILE A 464 -10.65 6.05 -15.00
N PHE A 465 -9.70 5.98 -14.08
CA PHE A 465 -8.27 6.03 -14.38
C PHE A 465 -7.69 4.62 -14.48
N ASP A 466 -7.47 4.15 -15.70
CA ASP A 466 -7.01 2.79 -16.00
C ASP A 466 -6.06 2.74 -17.20
N GLN A 467 -5.93 1.57 -17.83
CA GLN A 467 -5.12 1.36 -19.02
C GLN A 467 -5.37 2.36 -20.16
N PHE A 468 -6.58 2.92 -20.27
CA PHE A 468 -6.86 3.93 -21.30
C PHE A 468 -6.08 5.23 -21.06
N ASN A 469 -5.86 5.62 -19.80
CA ASN A 469 -5.08 6.82 -19.47
C ASN A 469 -3.57 6.54 -19.48
N ARG A 470 -3.19 5.33 -19.06
CA ARG A 470 -1.79 4.89 -18.98
C ARG A 470 -1.64 3.45 -19.47
N TYR A 471 -0.97 3.26 -20.61
CA TYR A 471 -0.96 1.96 -21.30
C TYR A 471 -0.39 0.78 -20.49
N SER A 472 0.46 1.05 -19.48
CA SER A 472 1.10 0.04 -18.64
C SER A 472 0.23 -0.43 -17.46
N LEU A 473 -0.93 0.18 -17.23
CA LEU A 473 -1.85 -0.20 -16.15
C LEU A 473 -2.78 -1.34 -16.59
N ALA A 474 -3.30 -2.06 -15.60
CA ALA A 474 -4.42 -2.99 -15.78
C ALA A 474 -5.70 -2.25 -16.22
N THR A 475 -6.57 -2.94 -16.95
CA THR A 475 -7.91 -2.41 -17.27
C THR A 475 -8.86 -2.58 -16.07
N ILE A 476 -9.75 -1.61 -15.86
CA ILE A 476 -10.82 -1.73 -14.85
C ILE A 476 -12.11 -2.12 -15.56
N GLU A 477 -12.60 -3.33 -15.28
CA GLU A 477 -13.84 -3.82 -15.88
C GLU A 477 -15.05 -3.28 -15.13
N VAL A 478 -15.83 -2.43 -15.80
CA VAL A 478 -17.04 -1.81 -15.22
C VAL A 478 -18.33 -2.29 -15.87
N ASN A 479 -18.28 -3.13 -16.91
CA ASN A 479 -19.44 -3.63 -17.62
C ASN A 479 -19.78 -5.06 -17.15
N PRO A 480 -21.03 -5.32 -16.69
CA PRO A 480 -22.16 -4.41 -16.57
C PRO A 480 -22.07 -3.50 -15.33
N PHE A 481 -22.78 -2.36 -15.35
CA PHE A 481 -22.83 -1.38 -14.25
C PHE A 481 -24.25 -1.19 -13.71
N ALA A 482 -24.39 -0.64 -12.51
CA ALA A 482 -25.69 -0.34 -11.91
C ALA A 482 -26.12 1.11 -12.23
N ALA A 483 -27.21 1.29 -12.99
CA ALA A 483 -27.70 2.63 -13.37
C ALA A 483 -28.22 3.43 -12.17
N VAL A 484 -28.75 2.74 -11.16
CA VAL A 484 -29.28 3.33 -9.92
C VAL A 484 -28.69 2.62 -8.70
N CYS A 485 -28.21 3.41 -7.75
CA CYS A 485 -27.83 2.94 -6.43
C CYS A 485 -29.09 2.55 -5.64
N ASN A 486 -29.43 1.26 -5.60
CA ASN A 486 -30.53 0.72 -4.78
C ASN A 486 -30.05 -0.49 -3.96
N GLN A 487 -30.35 -0.46 -2.66
CA GLN A 487 -29.91 -1.42 -1.64
C GLN A 487 -30.45 -2.85 -1.82
N ARG A 488 -31.62 -3.02 -2.45
CA ARG A 488 -32.31 -4.33 -2.52
C ARG A 488 -32.35 -4.95 -3.91
N ARG A 489 -32.43 -4.12 -4.95
CA ARG A 489 -32.46 -4.54 -6.37
C ARG A 489 -31.79 -3.47 -7.23
N PRO A 490 -30.46 -3.48 -7.41
CA PRO A 490 -29.81 -2.58 -8.34
C PRO A 490 -30.29 -2.87 -9.77
N HIS A 491 -30.51 -1.82 -10.55
CA HIS A 491 -30.83 -1.96 -11.97
C HIS A 491 -29.53 -2.08 -12.77
N ILE A 492 -29.13 -3.32 -13.05
CA ILE A 492 -27.91 -3.63 -13.80
C ILE A 492 -28.17 -3.43 -15.29
N THR A 493 -27.29 -2.66 -15.95
CA THR A 493 -27.32 -2.36 -17.37
C THR A 493 -25.92 -2.56 -17.96
N THR A 494 -25.85 -2.75 -19.27
CA THR A 494 -24.57 -2.85 -19.98
C THR A 494 -24.17 -1.52 -20.60
N VAL A 495 -22.87 -1.35 -20.83
CA VAL A 495 -22.33 -0.27 -21.67
C VAL A 495 -22.62 -0.64 -23.12
N GLN A 496 -23.78 -0.22 -23.64
CA GLN A 496 -24.13 -0.48 -25.04
C GLN A 496 -23.49 0.57 -25.95
N GLN A 497 -22.75 0.12 -26.97
CA GLN A 497 -22.25 0.93 -28.09
C GLN A 497 -21.40 2.16 -27.73
N TYR A 498 -20.87 2.22 -26.51
CA TYR A 498 -20.01 3.32 -26.06
C TYR A 498 -18.58 2.82 -25.87
N TYR A 499 -17.62 3.57 -26.42
CA TYR A 499 -16.20 3.41 -26.18
C TYR A 499 -15.56 4.77 -25.94
N ARG A 500 -14.43 4.78 -25.23
CA ARG A 500 -13.68 6.02 -24.99
C ARG A 500 -12.95 6.41 -26.27
N LEU A 501 -13.18 7.64 -26.73
CA LEU A 501 -12.54 8.22 -27.91
C LEU A 501 -11.22 8.88 -27.52
N PHE A 502 -10.16 8.65 -28.32
CA PHE A 502 -8.85 9.28 -28.06
C PHE A 502 -8.81 10.78 -28.41
N ARG A 503 -9.80 11.25 -29.18
CA ARG A 503 -9.98 12.63 -29.62
C ARG A 503 -11.46 12.96 -29.53
N LYS A 504 -11.81 14.06 -28.86
CA LYS A 504 -13.18 14.56 -28.77
C LYS A 504 -13.47 15.52 -29.92
N ASP A 505 -14.68 15.50 -30.45
CA ASP A 505 -15.09 16.43 -31.52
C ASP A 505 -15.11 17.89 -31.06
N SER A 506 -15.37 18.14 -29.77
CA SER A 506 -15.32 19.49 -29.17
C SER A 506 -13.91 20.05 -29.04
N GLU A 507 -12.90 19.18 -28.94
CA GLU A 507 -11.50 19.53 -28.66
C GLU A 507 -10.58 18.72 -29.60
N PRO A 508 -10.63 18.97 -30.92
CA PRO A 508 -9.96 18.11 -31.91
C PRO A 508 -8.43 18.16 -31.85
N TYR A 509 -7.86 19.15 -31.18
CA TYR A 509 -6.41 19.30 -30.99
C TYR A 509 -5.89 18.71 -29.69
N ILE A 510 -6.77 18.16 -28.84
CA ILE A 510 -6.40 17.47 -27.59
C ILE A 510 -6.53 15.97 -27.83
N LEU A 511 -5.44 15.24 -27.59
CA LEU A 511 -5.34 13.81 -27.81
C LEU A 511 -5.03 13.09 -26.49
N GLY A 512 -5.56 11.88 -26.33
CA GLY A 512 -5.25 11.06 -25.16
C GLY A 512 -5.97 9.72 -25.18
N GLY A 513 -5.24 8.64 -24.91
CA GLY A 513 -5.77 7.29 -24.74
C GLY A 513 -5.65 6.38 -25.95
N THR A 514 -6.50 5.36 -25.99
CA THR A 514 -6.37 4.23 -26.93
C THR A 514 -7.02 4.52 -28.29
N ILE A 515 -6.27 4.29 -29.37
CA ILE A 515 -6.71 4.39 -30.76
C ILE A 515 -7.09 2.99 -31.24
N TRP A 516 -8.39 2.77 -31.45
CA TRP A 516 -8.97 1.48 -31.84
C TRP A 516 -9.14 1.29 -33.35
N GLU A 517 -9.14 2.39 -34.11
CA GLU A 517 -9.41 2.40 -35.54
C GLU A 517 -8.38 3.27 -36.28
N ASN A 518 -8.40 3.20 -37.61
CA ASN A 518 -7.51 4.02 -38.44
C ASN A 518 -7.88 5.50 -38.32
N GLN A 519 -6.88 6.32 -37.99
CA GLN A 519 -7.07 7.74 -37.69
C GLN A 519 -6.01 8.58 -38.39
N ASP A 520 -6.44 9.72 -38.93
CA ASP A 520 -5.57 10.66 -39.62
C ASP A 520 -5.53 12.01 -38.88
N LEU A 521 -4.31 12.50 -38.65
CA LEU A 521 -4.04 13.82 -38.09
C LEU A 521 -3.58 14.75 -39.21
N GLY A 522 -4.35 15.81 -39.43
CA GLY A 522 -3.98 16.89 -40.33
C GLY A 522 -2.79 17.71 -39.81
N LYS A 523 -2.28 18.63 -40.63
CA LYS A 523 -1.20 19.53 -40.21
C LYS A 523 -1.70 20.44 -39.09
N GLY A 524 -1.02 20.45 -37.96
CA GLY A 524 -1.39 21.28 -36.81
C GLY A 524 -0.52 21.07 -35.58
N LEU A 525 -0.86 21.80 -34.53
CA LEU A 525 -0.30 21.63 -33.20
C LEU A 525 -1.31 20.85 -32.35
N TYR A 526 -0.90 19.70 -31.82
CA TYR A 526 -1.73 18.84 -30.98
C TYR A 526 -1.12 18.73 -29.59
N THR A 527 -1.96 18.78 -28.57
CA THR A 527 -1.56 18.57 -27.17
C THR A 527 -1.99 17.20 -26.72
N VAL A 528 -1.06 16.42 -26.18
CA VAL A 528 -1.31 15.07 -25.68
C VAL A 528 -1.34 15.10 -24.15
N ILE A 529 -2.48 14.70 -23.57
CA ILE A 529 -2.75 14.80 -22.12
C ILE A 529 -2.76 13.44 -21.42
N ASP A 530 -3.07 12.37 -22.14
CA ASP A 530 -3.02 10.97 -21.67
C ASP A 530 -2.14 10.15 -22.61
N ASP A 531 -1.67 8.98 -22.17
CA ASP A 531 -0.86 8.12 -23.00
C ASP A 531 -1.57 7.75 -24.30
N LEU A 532 -0.86 7.81 -25.43
CA LEU A 532 -1.39 7.34 -26.70
C LEU A 532 -1.04 5.87 -26.88
N ASN A 533 -2.05 5.04 -27.12
CA ASN A 533 -1.87 3.62 -27.41
C ASN A 533 -2.49 3.25 -28.76
N ILE A 534 -1.67 2.91 -29.74
CA ILE A 534 -2.13 2.42 -31.05
C ILE A 534 -2.23 0.90 -30.97
N VAL A 535 -3.45 0.36 -30.94
CA VAL A 535 -3.68 -1.09 -30.79
C VAL A 535 -3.29 -1.86 -32.07
N PRO A 536 -3.04 -3.18 -31.98
CA PRO A 536 -2.82 -4.02 -33.15
C PRO A 536 -3.96 -3.90 -34.17
N GLY A 537 -3.63 -3.71 -35.45
CA GLY A 537 -4.61 -3.54 -36.54
C GLY A 537 -5.09 -2.11 -36.77
N ALA A 538 -4.84 -1.18 -35.85
CA ALA A 538 -5.10 0.25 -36.06
C ALA A 538 -3.88 0.98 -36.62
N ARG A 539 -4.13 2.06 -37.38
CA ARG A 539 -3.09 2.93 -37.95
C ARG A 539 -3.32 4.38 -37.58
N LEU A 540 -2.28 5.04 -37.07
CA LEU A 540 -2.24 6.50 -36.92
C LEU A 540 -1.41 7.12 -38.04
N THR A 541 -2.03 7.90 -38.91
CA THR A 541 -1.35 8.63 -39.97
C THR A 541 -1.19 10.10 -39.61
N VAL A 542 0.01 10.65 -39.72
CA VAL A 542 0.32 12.04 -39.31
C VAL A 542 0.79 12.85 -40.51
N ALA A 543 0.21 14.03 -40.72
CA ALA A 543 0.60 14.93 -41.78
C ALA A 543 2.00 15.54 -41.58
N PRO A 544 2.80 15.77 -42.64
CA PRO A 544 4.04 16.55 -42.57
C PRO A 544 3.83 17.93 -41.92
N GLY A 545 4.79 18.36 -41.12
CA GLY A 545 4.72 19.65 -40.41
C GLY A 545 3.83 19.67 -39.18
N THR A 546 3.32 18.50 -38.75
CA THR A 546 2.55 18.36 -37.51
C THR A 546 3.47 18.30 -36.29
N GLU A 547 3.07 18.96 -35.21
CA GLU A 547 3.76 18.95 -33.91
C GLU A 547 2.83 18.38 -32.84
N LEU A 548 3.26 17.29 -32.18
CA LEU A 548 2.59 16.76 -30.98
C LEU A 548 3.39 17.17 -29.74
N GLN A 549 2.74 17.91 -28.86
CA GLN A 549 3.27 18.36 -27.58
C GLN A 549 2.71 17.49 -26.47
N PHE A 550 3.57 16.69 -25.86
CA PHE A 550 3.21 15.79 -24.77
C PHE A 550 3.33 16.49 -23.43
N SER A 551 2.32 16.29 -22.58
CA SER A 551 2.35 16.72 -21.18
C SER A 551 3.40 15.91 -20.40
N ASN A 552 3.80 16.45 -19.25
CA ASN A 552 4.82 15.86 -18.37
C ASN A 552 4.49 14.39 -18.06
N GLY A 553 5.47 13.50 -18.20
CA GLY A 553 5.32 12.08 -17.90
C GLY A 553 4.38 11.31 -18.84
N ILE A 554 3.87 11.87 -19.93
CA ILE A 554 3.00 11.16 -20.90
C ILE A 554 3.85 10.47 -21.97
N GLY A 555 3.44 9.27 -22.42
CA GLY A 555 4.15 8.48 -23.43
C GLY A 555 3.27 8.05 -24.59
N MET A 556 3.89 7.38 -25.57
CA MET A 556 3.20 6.75 -26.68
C MET A 556 3.62 5.29 -26.82
N LEU A 557 2.66 4.37 -26.86
CA LEU A 557 2.84 2.97 -27.18
C LEU A 557 2.33 2.69 -28.58
N VAL A 558 3.19 2.15 -29.44
CA VAL A 558 2.86 1.73 -30.79
C VAL A 558 2.81 0.20 -30.82
N GLN A 559 1.61 -0.37 -31.03
CA GLN A 559 1.40 -1.80 -31.27
C GLN A 559 0.79 -2.06 -32.66
N GLY A 560 0.11 -1.08 -33.24
CA GLY A 560 -0.33 -1.08 -34.64
C GLY A 560 0.70 -0.46 -35.58
N GLU A 561 0.23 0.44 -36.46
CA GLU A 561 1.05 1.17 -37.41
C GLU A 561 1.07 2.68 -37.09
N LEU A 562 2.26 3.30 -37.09
CA LEU A 562 2.44 4.76 -37.01
C LEU A 562 3.15 5.22 -38.28
N VAL A 563 2.50 6.10 -39.05
CA VAL A 563 2.95 6.46 -40.40
C VAL A 563 2.87 7.96 -40.62
N ARG A 564 3.80 8.51 -41.40
CA ARG A 564 3.76 9.89 -41.90
C ARG A 564 3.16 9.90 -43.32
N THR A 565 2.20 10.78 -43.61
CA THR A 565 1.67 10.87 -44.98
C THR A 565 2.72 11.40 -45.96
N GLU A 566 2.86 10.74 -47.10
CA GLU A 566 3.71 11.20 -48.22
C GLU A 566 2.90 12.07 -49.18
N LEU A 567 2.65 13.32 -48.81
CA LEU A 567 2.19 14.34 -49.76
C LEU A 567 3.37 14.70 -50.67
N HIS A 568 3.24 14.40 -51.97
CA HIS A 568 4.28 14.62 -52.98
C HIS A 568 4.92 16.02 -52.81
N SER A 569 6.24 16.06 -52.59
CA SER A 569 7.12 17.23 -52.40
C SER A 569 7.33 17.85 -50.99
N SER A 570 6.65 17.39 -49.92
CA SER A 570 6.90 17.96 -48.58
C SER A 570 8.13 17.36 -47.87
N ASN A 571 9.14 18.20 -47.60
CA ASN A 571 10.30 17.90 -46.75
C ASN A 571 10.06 18.22 -45.26
N GLU A 572 8.86 18.64 -44.87
CA GLU A 572 8.54 18.95 -43.48
C GLU A 572 8.56 17.67 -42.62
N MET A 573 9.23 17.76 -41.48
CA MET A 573 9.29 16.68 -40.50
C MET A 573 8.05 16.66 -39.61
N VAL A 574 7.73 15.50 -39.02
CA VAL A 574 6.79 15.41 -37.89
C VAL A 574 7.60 15.56 -36.61
N LYS A 575 7.10 16.37 -35.66
CA LYS A 575 7.81 16.71 -34.44
C LYS A 575 7.06 16.23 -33.19
N PHE A 576 7.74 15.43 -32.38
CA PHE A 576 7.32 15.06 -31.03
C PHE A 576 8.17 15.79 -30.00
N THR A 577 7.51 16.54 -29.12
CA THR A 577 8.19 17.35 -28.11
C THR A 577 7.35 17.46 -26.84
N SER A 578 7.92 18.05 -25.78
CA SER A 578 7.18 18.35 -24.56
C SER A 578 6.46 19.69 -24.66
N VAL A 579 5.31 19.82 -23.99
CA VAL A 579 4.67 21.13 -23.77
C VAL A 579 5.69 22.10 -23.14
N PRO A 580 5.76 23.38 -23.57
CA PRO A 580 6.65 24.36 -22.96
C PRO A 580 6.42 24.46 -21.45
N PHE A 581 7.47 24.17 -20.67
CA PHE A 581 7.41 24.24 -19.21
C PHE A 581 7.52 25.69 -18.73
N VAL A 582 6.72 26.04 -17.73
CA VAL A 582 6.80 27.30 -17.00
C VAL A 582 6.86 26.96 -15.53
N LEU A 583 7.91 27.43 -14.83
CA LEU A 583 8.08 27.17 -13.40
C LEU A 583 6.92 27.82 -12.62
N PRO A 584 6.16 27.05 -11.83
CA PRO A 584 5.08 27.60 -11.03
C PRO A 584 5.64 28.46 -9.90
N ASN A 585 4.98 29.59 -9.63
CA ASN A 585 5.28 30.39 -8.45
C ASN A 585 4.42 29.92 -7.28
N LEU A 586 5.04 29.29 -6.28
CA LEU A 586 4.35 28.67 -5.15
C LEU A 586 4.44 29.55 -3.89
N PRO A 587 3.37 29.59 -3.08
CA PRO A 587 3.33 30.47 -1.90
C PRO A 587 4.17 29.97 -0.73
N ASN A 588 4.50 28.68 -0.69
CA ASN A 588 5.08 28.00 0.47
C ASN A 588 6.49 27.39 0.27
N ILE A 589 7.02 27.37 -0.95
CA ILE A 589 8.34 26.80 -1.25
C ILE A 589 8.96 27.50 -2.47
N ARG A 590 10.28 27.76 -2.45
CA ARG A 590 11.02 28.35 -3.59
C ARG A 590 12.51 27.98 -3.58
N LEU A 591 13.14 28.11 -4.75
CA LEU A 591 14.60 28.09 -4.88
C LEU A 591 15.14 29.50 -5.10
N VAL A 592 16.26 29.81 -4.46
CA VAL A 592 16.96 31.09 -4.58
C VAL A 592 18.39 30.85 -5.05
N ASP A 593 18.78 31.48 -6.17
CA ASP A 593 20.13 31.33 -6.73
C ASP A 593 21.19 32.09 -5.91
N GLU A 594 22.46 31.97 -6.31
CA GLU A 594 23.61 32.62 -5.64
C GLU A 594 23.53 34.16 -5.65
N ASN A 595 22.80 34.74 -6.60
CA ASN A 595 22.61 36.19 -6.73
C ASN A 595 21.37 36.67 -5.97
N ASN A 596 20.79 35.83 -5.10
CA ASN A 596 19.51 36.07 -4.41
C ASN A 596 18.31 36.30 -5.36
N ASN A 597 18.37 35.81 -6.60
CA ASN A 597 17.23 35.80 -7.49
C ASN A 597 16.35 34.58 -7.21
N SER A 598 15.04 34.82 -7.16
CA SER A 598 13.99 33.78 -7.14
C SER A 598 13.22 33.76 -8.46
N ALA A 599 13.87 34.15 -9.56
CA ALA A 599 13.24 34.27 -10.87
C ALA A 599 12.69 32.91 -11.36
N ALA A 600 11.70 32.96 -12.26
CA ALA A 600 10.97 31.80 -12.80
C ALA A 600 11.81 30.79 -13.63
N SER A 601 13.14 30.87 -13.57
CA SER A 601 14.09 29.99 -14.26
C SER A 601 15.13 29.37 -13.32
N VAL A 602 15.03 29.60 -12.02
CA VAL A 602 16.00 29.05 -11.05
C VAL A 602 15.70 27.57 -10.80
N LEU A 603 16.52 26.71 -11.41
CA LEU A 603 16.45 25.25 -11.24
C LEU A 603 17.45 24.72 -10.20
N ALA A 604 18.35 25.56 -9.71
CA ALA A 604 19.32 25.21 -8.68
C ALA A 604 19.58 26.39 -7.74
N GLY A 605 19.60 26.14 -6.43
CA GLY A 605 19.81 27.18 -5.43
C GLY A 605 19.44 26.73 -4.01
N ARG A 606 19.48 27.67 -3.05
CA ARG A 606 19.06 27.49 -1.66
C ARG A 606 17.55 27.22 -1.59
N LEU A 607 17.14 26.24 -0.78
CA LEU A 607 15.73 25.95 -0.53
C LEU A 607 15.19 26.84 0.58
N GLU A 608 14.12 27.58 0.26
CA GLU A 608 13.38 28.40 1.22
C GLU A 608 11.93 27.95 1.29
N VAL A 609 11.36 27.95 2.49
CA VAL A 609 9.98 27.54 2.78
C VAL A 609 9.26 28.58 3.62
N ASN A 610 7.93 28.64 3.48
CA ASN A 610 7.08 29.50 4.29
C ASN A 610 6.29 28.64 5.27
N VAL A 611 6.63 28.75 6.56
CA VAL A 611 5.96 28.05 7.66
C VAL A 611 5.31 29.10 8.54
N ASP A 612 4.01 28.95 8.82
CA ASP A 612 3.22 29.88 9.65
C ASP A 612 3.33 31.36 9.22
N GLY A 613 3.46 31.62 7.92
CA GLY A 613 3.54 32.97 7.36
C GLY A 613 4.93 33.62 7.43
N LYS A 614 5.97 32.88 7.83
CA LYS A 614 7.37 33.33 7.84
C LYS A 614 8.22 32.50 6.89
N TRP A 615 8.96 33.19 6.02
CA TRP A 615 9.99 32.58 5.18
C TRP A 615 11.24 32.23 5.99
N GLY A 616 11.78 31.04 5.75
CA GLY A 616 12.99 30.56 6.39
C GLY A 616 13.68 29.45 5.59
N THR A 617 14.81 28.99 6.12
CA THR A 617 15.62 27.90 5.56
C THR A 617 15.41 26.60 6.33
N ILE A 618 15.89 25.48 5.76
CA ILE A 618 15.80 24.14 6.34
C ILE A 618 17.19 23.68 6.76
N CYS A 619 17.30 23.07 7.95
CA CYS A 619 18.54 22.46 8.43
C CYS A 619 18.89 21.20 7.62
N SER A 620 20.14 21.06 7.18
CA SER A 620 20.57 19.92 6.35
C SER A 620 20.80 18.60 7.12
N ARG A 621 20.76 18.62 8.46
CA ARG A 621 21.11 17.45 9.31
C ARG A 621 20.22 16.23 9.06
N SER A 622 18.91 16.43 8.90
CA SER A 622 17.95 15.36 8.62
C SER A 622 17.57 15.27 7.14
N TRP A 623 18.32 15.94 6.26
CA TRP A 623 17.98 16.01 4.85
C TRP A 623 18.33 14.71 4.13
N THR A 624 17.37 14.15 3.41
CA THR A 624 17.52 12.89 2.68
C THR A 624 17.21 13.09 1.20
N LYS A 625 17.64 12.14 0.36
CA LYS A 625 17.28 12.11 -1.06
C LYS A 625 15.76 12.12 -1.28
N ASP A 626 14.99 11.50 -0.39
CA ASP A 626 13.52 11.43 -0.49
C ASP A 626 12.88 12.79 -0.19
N LEU A 627 13.39 13.52 0.82
CA LEU A 627 12.97 14.90 1.09
C LEU A 627 13.34 15.84 -0.07
N ALA A 628 14.52 15.62 -0.67
CA ALA A 628 14.98 16.37 -1.82
C ALA A 628 14.08 16.13 -3.05
N LEU A 629 13.74 14.87 -3.33
CA LEU A 629 12.80 14.48 -4.37
C LEU A 629 11.42 15.10 -4.12
N LEU A 630 10.91 15.02 -2.90
CA LEU A 630 9.64 15.62 -2.51
C LEU A 630 9.63 17.14 -2.75
N ALA A 631 10.68 17.84 -2.34
CA ALA A 631 10.81 19.28 -2.53
C ALA A 631 10.87 19.68 -4.01
N CYS A 632 11.64 18.97 -4.85
CA CYS A 632 11.65 19.22 -6.30
C CYS A 632 10.26 18.98 -6.91
N ASN A 633 9.59 17.90 -6.54
CA ASN A 633 8.26 17.58 -7.04
C ASN A 633 7.22 18.62 -6.60
N GLN A 634 7.32 19.11 -5.36
CA GLN A 634 6.46 20.17 -4.84
C GLN A 634 6.64 21.47 -5.64
N LEU A 635 7.88 21.78 -6.07
CA LEU A 635 8.22 22.91 -6.96
C LEU A 635 7.74 22.74 -8.42
N GLY A 636 7.13 21.61 -8.77
CA GLY A 636 6.76 21.29 -10.15
C GLY A 636 7.95 20.88 -11.03
N LEU A 637 9.07 20.51 -10.41
CA LEU A 637 10.30 20.08 -11.05
C LEU A 637 10.57 18.60 -10.75
N ILE A 638 11.54 18.02 -11.45
CA ILE A 638 11.96 16.63 -11.23
C ILE A 638 13.40 16.57 -10.71
N MET A 639 13.75 15.47 -10.03
CA MET A 639 15.10 15.22 -9.54
C MET A 639 15.83 14.16 -10.38
N ASP A 640 17.14 14.32 -10.57
CA ASP A 640 17.99 13.28 -11.16
C ASP A 640 18.47 12.35 -10.04
N PRO A 641 18.06 11.07 -10.00
CA PRO A 641 18.43 10.18 -8.92
C PRO A 641 19.92 9.83 -8.90
N GLU A 642 20.66 10.01 -10.01
CA GLU A 642 22.08 9.66 -10.13
C GLU A 642 23.03 10.81 -9.81
N ASN A 643 22.52 12.03 -9.64
CA ASN A 643 23.38 13.16 -9.26
C ASN A 643 23.40 13.32 -7.74
N LEU A 644 24.44 12.73 -7.12
CA LEU A 644 24.67 12.70 -5.67
C LEU A 644 24.76 14.09 -5.03
N GLU A 645 25.08 15.12 -5.80
CA GLU A 645 25.25 16.50 -5.34
C GLU A 645 23.94 17.31 -5.28
N ASN A 646 22.79 16.75 -5.69
CA ASN A 646 21.52 17.50 -5.80
C ASN A 646 21.01 18.13 -4.50
N TRP A 647 21.61 17.86 -3.34
CA TRP A 647 21.20 18.36 -2.03
C TRP A 647 22.32 19.06 -1.22
N GLN A 648 23.49 19.32 -1.84
CA GLN A 648 24.66 19.94 -1.19
C GLN A 648 25.29 21.06 -2.05
N ILE A 649 24.48 21.75 -2.86
CA ILE A 649 24.96 22.79 -3.77
C ILE A 649 24.87 24.16 -3.11
N PHE A 650 26.03 24.83 -3.02
CA PHE A 650 26.24 26.24 -2.63
C PHE A 650 25.29 26.78 -1.54
N PRO A 651 25.46 26.40 -0.25
CA PRO A 651 24.84 27.13 0.83
C PRO A 651 25.49 28.53 0.92
N SER A 652 25.05 29.47 0.07
CA SER A 652 25.28 30.88 0.37
C SER A 652 24.47 31.19 1.62
N GLY A 653 25.14 31.70 2.65
CA GLY A 653 24.47 32.12 3.88
C GLY A 653 23.29 33.04 3.53
N GLY A 654 22.10 32.67 3.95
CA GLY A 654 20.92 33.52 3.86
C GLY A 654 20.78 34.35 5.13
N GLU A 655 20.20 35.55 5.03
CA GLU A 655 19.77 36.32 6.21
C GLU A 655 18.57 35.69 6.93
N LEU A 656 17.90 34.72 6.28
CA LEU A 656 16.71 34.05 6.79
C LEU A 656 17.05 32.98 7.84
N PRO A 657 16.28 32.90 8.93
CA PRO A 657 16.49 31.90 9.98
C PRO A 657 16.12 30.49 9.52
N VAL A 658 16.70 29.48 10.19
CA VAL A 658 16.27 28.09 10.05
C VAL A 658 14.91 27.93 10.74
N VAL A 659 13.89 27.50 9.99
CA VAL A 659 12.49 27.37 10.48
C VAL A 659 12.04 25.93 10.64
N MET A 660 12.73 24.98 10.01
CA MET A 660 12.42 23.55 10.07
C MET A 660 13.68 22.72 10.26
N ASP A 661 13.60 21.72 11.13
CA ASP A 661 14.63 20.72 11.40
C ASP A 661 14.01 19.35 11.71
N ASN A 662 14.80 18.27 11.67
CA ASN A 662 14.37 16.90 11.95
C ASN A 662 13.10 16.48 11.20
N ILE A 663 12.99 16.89 9.93
CA ILE A 663 11.81 16.68 9.08
C ILE A 663 11.57 15.18 8.89
N LYS A 664 10.35 14.75 9.20
CA LYS A 664 9.85 13.40 8.97
C LYS A 664 8.51 13.49 8.28
N CYS A 665 8.51 13.16 6.99
CA CYS A 665 7.28 13.03 6.21
C CYS A 665 6.78 11.58 6.27
N GLU A 666 5.48 11.40 6.46
CA GLU A 666 4.81 10.18 6.05
C GLU A 666 4.75 10.10 4.52
N GLU A 667 4.64 8.89 4.01
CA GLU A 667 4.80 8.63 2.58
C GLU A 667 3.78 9.32 1.64
N ARG A 668 2.58 9.59 2.17
CA ARG A 668 1.51 10.27 1.44
C ARG A 668 1.51 11.78 1.66
N GLU A 669 2.45 12.30 2.45
CA GLU A 669 2.66 13.74 2.57
C GLU A 669 3.41 14.24 1.33
N TYR A 670 2.78 15.17 0.62
CA TYR A 670 3.30 15.78 -0.61
C TYR A 670 3.64 17.28 -0.44
N ASP A 671 3.49 17.80 0.77
CA ASP A 671 3.83 19.18 1.15
C ASP A 671 4.81 19.14 2.31
N ILE A 672 6.08 19.48 2.04
CA ILE A 672 7.15 19.41 3.04
C ILE A 672 6.88 20.31 4.25
N THR A 673 6.12 21.40 4.05
CA THR A 673 5.76 22.35 5.11
C THR A 673 4.71 21.82 6.08
N ARG A 674 4.06 20.70 5.74
CA ARG A 674 3.07 20.02 6.60
C ARG A 674 3.61 18.77 7.29
N CYS A 675 4.72 18.24 6.79
CA CYS A 675 5.40 17.12 7.43
C CYS A 675 5.76 17.49 8.86
N ARG A 676 5.88 16.50 9.73
CA ARG A 676 6.38 16.76 11.07
C ARG A 676 7.82 17.27 11.00
N HIS A 677 8.06 18.35 11.72
CA HIS A 677 9.38 18.92 11.89
C HIS A 677 9.44 19.59 13.25
N ASP A 678 10.65 19.76 13.76
CA ASP A 678 10.88 20.65 14.89
C ASP A 678 10.72 22.08 14.35
N GLY A 679 10.02 22.96 15.07
CA GLY A 679 9.77 24.35 14.67
C GLY A 679 10.56 25.39 15.48
N MET A 680 10.46 26.68 15.12
CA MET A 680 11.18 27.81 15.74
C MET A 680 11.13 27.92 17.28
N ASN A 681 10.10 27.35 17.92
CA ASN A 681 9.90 27.42 19.37
C ASN A 681 10.64 26.32 20.16
N GLU A 682 11.19 25.33 19.46
CA GLU A 682 12.11 24.34 20.01
C GLU A 682 13.54 24.84 19.78
N ASN A 683 14.52 24.40 20.58
CA ASN A 683 15.90 24.92 20.60
C ASN A 683 16.73 24.68 19.30
N ILE A 684 16.14 24.79 18.11
CA ILE A 684 16.73 24.61 16.79
C ILE A 684 17.89 25.58 16.57
N ILE A 685 17.70 26.84 16.99
CA ILE A 685 18.67 27.94 16.79
C ILE A 685 20.02 27.63 17.44
N VAL A 686 20.05 26.82 18.51
CA VAL A 686 21.30 26.43 19.20
C VAL A 686 22.02 25.28 18.48
N SER A 687 21.34 24.54 17.61
CA SER A 687 21.83 23.24 17.10
C SER A 687 22.11 23.16 15.59
N CYS A 688 21.75 24.17 14.80
CA CYS A 688 21.99 24.20 13.35
C CYS A 688 22.78 25.45 12.95
N GLU A 689 23.98 25.28 12.38
CA GLU A 689 24.81 26.40 11.92
C GLU A 689 24.25 27.05 10.65
N ALA A 690 24.51 28.34 10.42
CA ALA A 690 24.05 29.06 9.22
C ALA A 690 24.61 28.49 7.89
N THR A 691 25.67 27.69 7.97
CA THR A 691 26.28 26.96 6.85
C THR A 691 25.58 25.62 6.56
N GLN A 692 24.78 25.11 7.49
CA GLN A 692 24.10 23.81 7.43
C GLN A 692 22.68 23.94 6.88
N ILE A 693 22.57 24.59 5.72
CA ILE A 693 21.30 24.81 5.02
C ILE A 693 21.18 23.91 3.78
N VAL A 694 19.95 23.64 3.37
CA VAL A 694 19.65 22.82 2.19
C VAL A 694 19.75 23.66 0.91
N GLY A 695 20.55 23.19 -0.04
CA GLY A 695 20.56 23.66 -1.44
C GLY A 695 20.16 22.54 -2.37
N LEU A 696 19.32 22.83 -3.37
CA LEU A 696 18.78 21.84 -4.31
C LEU A 696 19.15 22.13 -5.75
N ARG A 697 19.28 21.08 -6.56
CA ARG A 697 19.26 21.15 -8.03
C ARG A 697 18.16 20.23 -8.56
N CYS A 698 17.14 20.86 -9.12
CA CYS A 698 16.01 20.22 -9.80
C CYS A 698 16.11 20.46 -11.31
N MET A 699 15.17 19.90 -12.09
CA MET A 699 15.16 19.99 -13.55
C MET A 699 13.75 20.11 -14.08
N GLU A 700 13.62 20.61 -15.31
CA GLU A 700 12.35 20.68 -16.01
C GLU A 700 11.78 19.29 -16.27
N PRO A 701 10.48 19.07 -16.08
CA PRO A 701 9.82 17.83 -16.47
C PRO A 701 9.84 17.66 -17.99
N SER A 702 9.84 16.40 -18.42
CA SER A 702 9.75 15.98 -19.83
C SER A 702 8.63 14.96 -20.00
N TRP A 703 8.31 14.62 -21.25
CA TRP A 703 7.45 13.49 -21.55
C TRP A 703 8.25 12.18 -21.58
N SER A 704 7.59 11.03 -21.63
CA SER A 704 8.25 9.72 -21.51
C SER A 704 9.01 9.31 -22.77
N GLY A 705 8.45 9.54 -23.95
CA GLY A 705 9.00 9.05 -25.22
C GLY A 705 8.04 8.11 -25.95
N VAL A 706 8.53 7.55 -27.07
CA VAL A 706 7.80 6.59 -27.89
C VAL A 706 8.33 5.18 -27.65
N ARG A 707 7.45 4.22 -27.44
CA ARG A 707 7.77 2.81 -27.31
C ARG A 707 7.13 2.01 -28.44
N TYR A 708 7.96 1.33 -29.23
CA TYR A 708 7.52 0.29 -30.17
C TYR A 708 7.46 -1.04 -29.44
N SER A 709 6.25 -1.59 -29.32
CA SER A 709 6.00 -2.90 -28.71
C SER A 709 6.44 -4.04 -29.65
N LEU A 710 6.53 -5.24 -29.10
CA LEU A 710 6.71 -6.50 -29.86
C LEU A 710 5.67 -6.70 -30.97
N LEU A 711 4.45 -6.19 -30.74
CA LEU A 711 3.31 -6.34 -31.66
C LEU A 711 3.31 -5.31 -32.81
N ALA A 712 4.11 -4.24 -32.70
CA ALA A 712 4.15 -3.14 -33.67
C ALA A 712 4.47 -3.66 -35.06
N ASN A 713 3.60 -3.45 -36.06
CA ASN A 713 3.83 -3.91 -37.43
C ASN A 713 4.52 -2.84 -38.30
N PRO A 714 5.44 -3.23 -39.20
CA PRO A 714 5.94 -2.33 -40.22
C PRO A 714 4.79 -1.96 -41.16
N PRO A 715 4.87 -0.80 -41.83
CA PRO A 715 3.81 -0.36 -42.73
C PRO A 715 3.46 -1.45 -43.74
N SER A 716 2.16 -1.72 -43.89
CA SER A 716 1.60 -2.71 -44.83
C SER A 716 2.02 -2.51 -46.30
N VAL A 717 2.51 -1.32 -46.68
CA VAL A 717 3.07 -1.05 -48.01
C VAL A 717 4.55 -1.44 -48.06
N THR A 718 4.88 -2.49 -48.80
CA THR A 718 6.24 -2.99 -48.98
C THR A 718 7.19 -1.89 -49.48
N GLY A 719 8.20 -1.54 -48.67
CA GLY A 719 9.25 -0.58 -49.03
C GLY A 719 9.22 0.73 -48.26
N GLN A 720 8.17 1.02 -47.47
CA GLN A 720 8.14 2.20 -46.59
C GLN A 720 8.90 1.96 -45.28
N SER A 721 9.70 2.95 -44.86
CA SER A 721 10.32 2.97 -43.53
C SER A 721 9.25 3.22 -42.47
N SER A 722 9.40 2.56 -41.30
CA SER A 722 8.46 2.68 -40.19
C SER A 722 8.41 4.08 -39.60
N MET A 723 9.51 4.83 -39.65
CA MET A 723 9.51 6.29 -39.54
C MET A 723 10.51 6.88 -40.53
N ASP A 724 10.08 7.88 -41.30
CA ASP A 724 10.92 8.74 -42.13
C ASP A 724 10.64 10.21 -41.81
N LYS A 725 11.68 11.01 -41.57
CA LYS A 725 11.60 12.47 -41.31
C LYS A 725 10.85 12.80 -40.01
N TRP A 726 11.38 12.34 -38.88
CA TRP A 726 10.82 12.58 -37.54
C TRP A 726 11.81 13.27 -36.62
N ILE A 727 11.31 14.17 -35.77
CA ILE A 727 12.05 14.81 -34.69
C ILE A 727 11.47 14.33 -33.37
N ILE A 728 12.32 13.83 -32.46
CA ILE A 728 11.95 13.48 -31.08
C ILE A 728 12.88 14.25 -30.15
N GLU A 729 12.31 15.18 -29.37
CA GLU A 729 13.09 16.00 -28.44
C GLU A 729 12.38 16.19 -27.09
N LYS A 730 13.16 16.57 -26.06
CA LYS A 730 12.68 16.80 -24.69
C LYS A 730 11.93 15.61 -24.06
N ALA A 731 12.31 14.37 -24.39
CA ALA A 731 11.73 13.15 -23.82
C ALA A 731 12.65 12.53 -22.75
N GLY A 732 12.11 11.61 -21.95
CA GLY A 732 12.87 10.70 -21.11
C GLY A 732 12.37 10.52 -19.67
N LEU A 733 11.35 11.26 -19.23
CA LEU A 733 10.73 11.10 -17.91
C LEU A 733 9.57 10.12 -17.98
N PHE A 734 9.74 8.92 -17.41
CA PHE A 734 8.63 7.98 -17.26
C PHE A 734 7.83 8.35 -16.01
N ASP A 735 8.42 8.25 -14.82
CA ASP A 735 7.73 8.59 -13.57
C ASP A 735 8.63 9.42 -12.65
N PHE A 736 8.14 10.58 -12.21
CA PHE A 736 8.88 11.45 -11.31
C PHE A 736 8.81 11.02 -9.83
N ARG A 737 7.79 10.25 -9.42
CA ARG A 737 7.64 9.81 -8.01
C ARG A 737 8.65 8.71 -7.66
N LEU A 738 8.92 7.81 -8.60
CA LEU A 738 9.88 6.70 -8.47
C LEU A 738 11.22 6.95 -9.20
N PRO A 739 11.54 8.21 -9.49
CA PRO A 739 12.45 8.66 -10.56
C PRO A 739 12.81 7.60 -11.62
N ILE A 740 11.79 7.10 -12.33
CA ILE A 740 11.95 6.13 -13.43
C ILE A 740 12.05 6.90 -14.75
N PHE A 741 13.00 6.52 -15.59
CA PHE A 741 13.27 7.17 -16.87
C PHE A 741 13.21 6.17 -18.03
N SER A 742 12.80 6.66 -19.19
CA SER A 742 12.66 5.90 -20.44
C SER A 742 13.52 6.51 -21.54
N ALA A 743 13.85 5.74 -22.58
CA ALA A 743 14.49 6.32 -23.77
C ALA A 743 13.49 7.17 -24.56
N ALA A 744 13.98 8.15 -25.31
CA ALA A 744 13.12 8.96 -26.19
C ALA A 744 12.44 8.11 -27.27
N LEU A 745 13.17 7.09 -27.77
CA LEU A 745 12.64 6.02 -28.60
C LEU A 745 13.08 4.66 -28.03
N GLN A 746 12.15 3.87 -27.52
CA GLN A 746 12.38 2.48 -27.11
C GLN A 746 11.79 1.53 -28.15
N ILE A 747 12.54 0.48 -28.49
CA ILE A 747 12.08 -0.55 -29.44
C ILE A 747 12.27 -1.91 -28.78
N ASP A 748 11.16 -2.56 -28.44
CA ASP A 748 11.17 -3.86 -27.78
C ASP A 748 11.62 -4.95 -28.75
N TRP A 749 11.09 -4.95 -29.98
CA TRP A 749 11.49 -5.90 -31.04
C TRP A 749 11.72 -5.17 -32.36
N ASN A 750 12.99 -5.08 -32.77
CA ASN A 750 13.40 -4.29 -33.91
C ASN A 750 13.58 -5.13 -35.16
N TYR A 751 12.66 -4.93 -36.10
CA TYR A 751 12.71 -5.45 -37.46
C TYR A 751 12.23 -4.35 -38.44
N HIS A 752 12.33 -3.11 -37.98
CA HIS A 752 11.90 -1.90 -38.63
C HIS A 752 13.06 -1.25 -39.37
N ILE A 753 12.72 -0.39 -40.33
CA ILE A 753 13.68 0.47 -41.02
C ILE A 753 13.32 1.91 -40.67
N PHE A 754 14.28 2.65 -40.13
CA PHE A 754 14.12 4.05 -39.78
C PHE A 754 15.08 4.93 -40.59
N ASN A 755 14.56 6.02 -41.14
CA ASN A 755 15.31 6.96 -41.96
C ASN A 755 15.11 8.39 -41.45
N HIS A 756 16.12 9.24 -41.57
CA HIS A 756 16.03 10.68 -41.26
C HIS A 756 15.41 10.99 -39.88
N LEU A 757 15.84 10.27 -38.83
CA LEU A 757 15.46 10.56 -37.46
C LEU A 757 16.37 11.63 -36.85
N TYR A 758 15.79 12.59 -36.14
CA TYR A 758 16.50 13.58 -35.34
C TYR A 758 16.09 13.43 -33.88
N ILE A 759 16.90 12.72 -33.09
CA ILE A 759 16.65 12.47 -31.67
C ILE A 759 17.61 13.31 -30.83
N ARG A 760 17.10 14.39 -30.24
CA ARG A 760 17.97 15.40 -29.60
C ARG A 760 17.41 16.03 -28.34
N ASN A 761 18.29 16.59 -27.50
CA ASN A 761 17.90 17.33 -26.29
C ASN A 761 17.01 16.49 -25.34
N ASN A 762 17.25 15.17 -25.27
CA ASN A 762 16.46 14.28 -24.42
C ASN A 762 17.10 14.13 -23.04
N PHE A 763 16.23 13.97 -22.04
CA PHE A 763 16.57 13.83 -20.64
C PHE A 763 17.33 12.53 -20.32
N TRP A 764 17.11 11.47 -21.12
CA TRP A 764 17.72 10.15 -20.89
C TRP A 764 18.54 9.69 -22.10
N ASN A 765 18.32 8.46 -22.55
CA ASN A 765 18.89 7.92 -23.78
C ASN A 765 18.10 8.39 -25.00
N GLY A 766 18.78 8.59 -26.13
CA GLY A 766 18.13 8.86 -27.41
C GLY A 766 17.31 7.65 -27.89
N ILE A 767 17.98 6.52 -28.16
CA ILE A 767 17.32 5.26 -28.52
C ILE A 767 17.79 4.10 -27.64
N ASP A 768 16.87 3.19 -27.26
CA ASP A 768 17.17 1.91 -26.59
C ASP A 768 16.49 0.76 -27.37
N VAL A 769 17.30 -0.03 -28.08
CA VAL A 769 16.85 -1.23 -28.81
C VAL A 769 17.07 -2.47 -27.95
N ILE A 770 15.98 -3.15 -27.60
CA ILE A 770 16.04 -4.33 -26.72
C ILE A 770 16.41 -5.57 -27.54
N TYR A 771 15.54 -6.02 -28.45
CA TYR A 771 15.79 -7.17 -29.31
C TYR A 771 15.84 -6.75 -30.78
N ASN A 772 16.73 -7.35 -31.58
CA ASN A 772 16.82 -7.18 -33.02
C ASN A 772 16.47 -8.49 -33.71
N ASP A 773 15.74 -8.39 -34.81
CA ASP A 773 15.44 -9.52 -35.69
C ASP A 773 16.63 -9.81 -36.60
N LEU A 774 17.28 -10.95 -36.37
CA LEU A 774 18.46 -11.37 -37.11
C LEU A 774 18.17 -11.75 -38.57
N THR A 775 16.91 -12.03 -38.91
CA THR A 775 16.51 -12.49 -40.25
C THR A 775 16.15 -11.31 -41.16
N ARG A 776 15.41 -10.33 -40.62
CA ARG A 776 14.91 -9.18 -41.40
C ARG A 776 15.88 -8.01 -41.51
N LYS A 777 17.04 -8.08 -40.84
CA LYS A 777 18.14 -7.09 -40.91
C LYS A 777 17.64 -5.64 -40.71
N PRO A 778 17.15 -5.28 -39.50
CA PRO A 778 16.71 -3.92 -39.20
C PRO A 778 17.81 -2.89 -39.49
N ALA A 779 17.41 -1.67 -39.84
CA ALA A 779 18.33 -0.62 -40.22
C ALA A 779 17.93 0.77 -39.71
N ILE A 780 18.91 1.55 -39.30
CA ILE A 780 18.77 2.98 -39.03
C ILE A 780 19.72 3.73 -39.96
N ARG A 781 19.17 4.59 -40.81
CA ARG A 781 19.94 5.31 -41.83
C ARG A 781 19.76 6.83 -41.74
N SER A 782 20.79 7.57 -42.14
CA SER A 782 20.74 9.03 -42.34
C SER A 782 20.16 9.80 -41.14
N SER A 783 20.51 9.39 -39.91
CA SER A 783 19.87 9.86 -38.67
C SER A 783 20.87 10.55 -37.73
N TYR A 784 20.37 11.39 -36.81
CA TYR A 784 21.16 12.25 -35.94
C TYR A 784 20.72 12.08 -34.48
N PHE A 785 21.68 11.79 -33.58
CA PHE A 785 21.44 11.69 -32.14
C PHE A 785 22.34 12.68 -31.39
N GLU A 786 21.76 13.79 -30.95
CA GLU A 786 22.53 14.96 -30.49
C GLU A 786 22.08 15.49 -29.13
N ASN A 787 23.03 15.84 -28.25
CA ASN A 787 22.72 16.48 -26.97
C ASN A 787 21.73 15.68 -26.09
N ASN A 788 21.81 14.35 -26.10
CA ASN A 788 21.06 13.51 -25.16
C ASN A 788 21.87 13.41 -23.84
N ARG A 789 21.23 13.56 -22.69
CA ARG A 789 21.91 13.61 -21.38
C ARG A 789 22.72 12.34 -21.09
N ARG A 790 22.27 11.19 -21.58
CA ARG A 790 22.98 9.91 -21.42
C ARG A 790 23.54 9.41 -22.75
N HIS A 791 23.04 8.29 -23.24
CA HIS A 791 23.53 7.68 -24.47
C HIS A 791 22.78 8.22 -25.68
N GLY A 792 23.49 8.47 -26.78
CA GLY A 792 22.84 8.77 -28.06
C GLY A 792 22.09 7.55 -28.58
N PHE A 793 22.84 6.44 -28.72
CA PHE A 793 22.36 5.17 -29.24
C PHE A 793 22.69 4.04 -28.28
N LYS A 794 21.68 3.29 -27.82
CA LYS A 794 21.87 2.10 -26.99
C LYS A 794 21.18 0.90 -27.63
N THR A 795 21.88 -0.23 -27.67
CA THR A 795 21.32 -1.52 -28.09
C THR A 795 21.73 -2.63 -27.13
N ARG A 796 20.86 -3.63 -26.98
CA ARG A 796 21.07 -4.80 -26.12
C ARG A 796 21.21 -6.10 -26.89
N SER A 797 21.02 -6.06 -28.20
CA SER A 797 21.12 -7.23 -29.08
C SER A 797 21.91 -6.91 -30.35
N PRO A 798 22.64 -7.89 -30.90
CA PRO A 798 23.33 -7.75 -32.18
C PRO A 798 22.34 -7.84 -33.36
N GLY A 799 22.77 -7.44 -34.56
CA GLY A 799 22.01 -7.66 -35.80
C GLY A 799 21.32 -6.43 -36.42
N ILE A 800 21.75 -5.21 -36.06
CA ILE A 800 21.25 -3.97 -36.67
C ILE A 800 22.26 -3.33 -37.62
N THR A 801 21.77 -2.78 -38.73
CA THR A 801 22.56 -1.97 -39.66
C THR A 801 22.47 -0.50 -39.28
N VAL A 802 23.61 0.16 -39.09
CA VAL A 802 23.70 1.61 -38.80
C VAL A 802 24.48 2.27 -39.91
N GLU A 803 23.85 3.15 -40.68
CA GLU A 803 24.43 3.74 -41.89
C GLU A 803 24.24 5.26 -41.90
N LYS A 804 25.30 6.04 -42.14
CA LYS A 804 25.23 7.52 -42.17
C LYS A 804 24.54 8.12 -40.93
N VAL A 805 24.90 7.63 -39.73
CA VAL A 805 24.36 8.12 -38.47
C VAL A 805 25.39 9.01 -37.76
N SER A 806 24.95 10.18 -37.30
CA SER A 806 25.76 11.11 -36.49
C SER A 806 25.39 11.01 -35.01
N LEU A 807 26.39 10.85 -34.14
CA LEU A 807 26.22 10.76 -32.69
C LEU A 807 27.11 11.83 -32.04
N SER A 808 26.54 12.97 -31.63
CA SER A 808 27.33 14.13 -31.16
C SER A 808 26.83 14.70 -29.83
N LYS A 809 27.74 15.23 -29.00
CA LYS A 809 27.41 15.94 -27.74
C LYS A 809 26.51 15.17 -26.75
N ASN A 810 26.54 13.85 -26.75
CA ASN A 810 25.79 13.04 -25.76
C ASN A 810 26.57 12.99 -24.44
N GLY A 811 25.89 13.05 -23.29
CA GLY A 811 26.53 13.23 -21.98
C GLY A 811 27.28 11.99 -21.46
N GLN A 812 26.92 10.80 -21.92
CA GLN A 812 27.69 9.56 -21.70
C GLN A 812 28.22 9.04 -23.05
N SER A 813 27.99 7.77 -23.39
CA SER A 813 28.47 7.18 -24.66
C SER A 813 27.62 7.63 -25.87
N GLY A 814 28.27 7.94 -26.99
CA GLY A 814 27.56 8.14 -28.27
C GLY A 814 26.80 6.88 -28.71
N PHE A 815 27.50 5.73 -28.73
CA PHE A 815 26.94 4.40 -28.98
C PHE A 815 27.29 3.47 -27.80
N ARG A 816 26.31 2.70 -27.31
CA ARG A 816 26.49 1.74 -26.20
C ARG A 816 25.83 0.41 -26.54
N TYR A 817 26.59 -0.67 -26.44
CA TYR A 817 26.08 -2.03 -26.44
C TYR A 817 26.09 -2.59 -25.02
N ASN A 818 24.94 -3.06 -24.53
CA ASN A 818 24.84 -3.76 -23.24
C ASN A 818 23.72 -4.78 -23.29
N SER A 819 24.07 -6.07 -23.28
CA SER A 819 23.12 -7.19 -23.38
C SER A 819 22.27 -7.43 -22.14
N PHE A 820 22.52 -6.72 -21.04
CA PHE A 820 21.73 -6.87 -19.82
C PHE A 820 20.28 -6.44 -20.04
N ILE A 821 19.33 -7.33 -19.72
CA ILE A 821 17.89 -7.06 -19.71
C ILE A 821 17.36 -7.42 -18.31
N SER A 822 16.73 -6.46 -17.64
CA SER A 822 16.18 -6.69 -16.31
C SER A 822 14.96 -7.60 -16.35
N LYS A 823 14.74 -8.40 -15.30
CA LYS A 823 13.55 -9.23 -15.10
C LYS A 823 12.23 -8.48 -15.34
N ASN A 824 12.09 -7.27 -14.78
CA ASN A 824 10.87 -6.46 -14.91
C ASN A 824 10.57 -6.09 -16.36
N LEU A 825 11.58 -5.62 -17.10
CA LEU A 825 11.45 -5.30 -18.53
C LEU A 825 11.07 -6.54 -19.36
N GLN A 826 11.69 -7.69 -19.08
CA GLN A 826 11.36 -8.93 -19.80
C GLN A 826 9.93 -9.39 -19.53
N ARG A 827 9.48 -9.34 -18.26
CA ARG A 827 8.11 -9.67 -17.86
C ARG A 827 7.10 -8.73 -18.52
N ASP A 828 7.35 -7.44 -18.49
CA ASP A 828 6.51 -6.43 -19.13
C ASP A 828 6.38 -6.67 -20.64
N ILE A 829 7.46 -6.99 -21.36
CA ILE A 829 7.40 -7.31 -22.80
C ILE A 829 6.57 -8.58 -23.06
N VAL A 830 6.79 -9.65 -22.30
CA VAL A 830 6.15 -10.96 -22.53
C VAL A 830 4.65 -10.93 -22.20
N THR A 831 4.24 -10.21 -21.16
CA THR A 831 2.83 -10.13 -20.74
C THR A 831 1.91 -9.52 -21.81
N TRP A 832 2.44 -8.73 -22.76
CA TRP A 832 1.67 -8.27 -23.92
C TRP A 832 1.18 -9.41 -24.83
N LEU A 833 1.81 -10.59 -24.76
CA LEU A 833 1.39 -11.80 -25.49
C LEU A 833 0.29 -12.58 -24.76
N GLU A 834 0.06 -12.33 -23.47
CA GLU A 834 -0.91 -13.08 -22.65
C GLU A 834 -2.35 -12.56 -22.81
N ARG A 835 -2.55 -11.43 -23.50
CA ARG A 835 -3.88 -10.85 -23.72
C ARG A 835 -4.76 -11.81 -24.52
N ARG A 836 -5.80 -12.34 -23.87
CA ARG A 836 -6.84 -13.18 -24.49
C ARG A 836 -7.59 -12.51 -25.65
N GLU A 837 -7.57 -11.19 -25.71
CA GLU A 837 -8.24 -10.37 -26.74
C GLU A 837 -7.40 -10.11 -27.99
N GLN A 838 -6.25 -10.77 -28.17
CA GLN A 838 -5.60 -10.77 -29.48
C GLN A 838 -6.61 -11.33 -30.49
N SER A 839 -7.00 -10.49 -31.46
CA SER A 839 -7.91 -10.87 -32.54
C SER A 839 -7.51 -12.24 -33.07
N GLU A 840 -8.50 -13.12 -33.28
CA GLU A 840 -8.40 -14.56 -33.58
C GLU A 840 -7.40 -14.97 -34.70
N MET A 841 -6.76 -14.01 -35.36
CA MET A 841 -5.67 -14.21 -36.32
C MET A 841 -4.26 -14.34 -35.70
N GLU A 842 -4.00 -13.89 -34.46
CA GLU A 842 -2.68 -14.00 -33.81
C GLU A 842 -2.62 -15.02 -32.65
N ALA A 843 -3.76 -15.42 -32.08
CA ALA A 843 -3.82 -16.39 -30.97
C ALA A 843 -3.20 -17.77 -31.31
N ASN A 844 -3.12 -18.14 -32.60
CA ASN A 844 -2.48 -19.37 -33.08
C ASN A 844 -0.94 -19.27 -33.25
N ASN A 845 -0.35 -18.13 -32.92
CA ASN A 845 1.08 -17.88 -33.09
C ASN A 845 1.89 -18.03 -31.80
N VAL A 846 1.25 -18.09 -30.63
CA VAL A 846 1.95 -18.26 -29.34
C VAL A 846 1.96 -19.74 -28.93
N PHE A 847 3.13 -20.35 -28.93
CA PHE A 847 3.36 -21.73 -28.51
C PHE A 847 3.96 -21.74 -27.10
N VAL A 848 3.18 -22.22 -26.14
CA VAL A 848 3.67 -22.41 -24.78
C VAL A 848 4.45 -23.72 -24.72
N ILE A 849 5.73 -23.63 -24.39
CA ILE A 849 6.59 -24.80 -24.21
C ILE A 849 6.04 -25.61 -23.02
N PRO A 850 5.67 -26.89 -23.23
CA PRO A 850 5.12 -27.71 -22.16
C PRO A 850 6.14 -27.94 -21.05
N ASN A 851 5.66 -28.02 -19.81
CA ASN A 851 6.48 -28.25 -18.61
C ASN A 851 6.89 -29.74 -18.51
N LYS A 852 7.73 -30.20 -19.44
CA LYS A 852 8.35 -31.53 -19.49
C LYS A 852 9.78 -31.39 -20.03
N ASN A 853 10.67 -32.33 -19.74
CA ASN A 853 12.00 -32.36 -20.35
C ASN A 853 11.86 -32.47 -21.88
N ILE A 854 12.45 -31.50 -22.59
CA ILE A 854 12.49 -31.47 -24.04
C ILE A 854 13.94 -31.70 -24.44
N ASP A 855 14.22 -32.88 -24.98
CA ASP A 855 15.57 -33.26 -25.42
C ASP A 855 15.93 -32.65 -26.79
N GLN A 856 14.92 -32.25 -27.58
CA GLN A 856 15.11 -31.69 -28.92
C GLN A 856 14.00 -30.69 -29.27
N LEU A 857 14.40 -29.46 -29.63
CA LEU A 857 13.50 -28.45 -30.19
C LEU A 857 13.82 -28.30 -31.68
N VAL A 858 12.92 -28.72 -32.56
CA VAL A 858 13.08 -28.59 -34.02
C VAL A 858 12.17 -27.48 -34.53
N VAL A 859 12.76 -26.46 -35.14
CA VAL A 859 12.05 -25.34 -35.76
C VAL A 859 12.02 -25.56 -37.28
N TYR A 860 10.82 -25.69 -37.85
CA TYR A 860 10.63 -25.76 -39.30
C TYR A 860 10.24 -24.37 -39.82
N GLU A 861 10.87 -23.94 -40.91
CA GLU A 861 10.55 -22.67 -41.55
C GLU A 861 9.14 -22.71 -42.16
N SER A 862 8.30 -21.73 -41.81
CA SER A 862 6.92 -21.66 -42.29
C SER A 862 6.87 -21.08 -43.70
N HIS A 863 6.19 -21.76 -44.62
CA HIS A 863 5.90 -21.23 -45.96
C HIS A 863 5.03 -19.95 -45.95
N LEU A 864 4.35 -19.66 -44.83
CA LEU A 864 3.42 -18.53 -44.70
C LEU A 864 4.06 -17.25 -44.14
N ASN A 865 5.38 -17.23 -43.88
CA ASN A 865 6.08 -16.05 -43.36
C ASN A 865 5.43 -15.47 -42.07
N GLN A 866 4.73 -16.33 -41.31
CA GLN A 866 4.01 -16.01 -40.08
C GLN A 866 4.97 -16.02 -38.89
N ARG A 867 4.87 -15.01 -38.02
CA ARG A 867 5.64 -14.98 -36.77
C ARG A 867 4.98 -15.88 -35.76
N LYS A 868 5.79 -16.69 -35.09
CA LYS A 868 5.36 -17.54 -33.97
C LYS A 868 6.24 -17.25 -32.76
N PHE A 869 5.63 -17.08 -31.60
CA PHE A 869 6.30 -16.83 -30.33
C PHE A 869 6.37 -18.14 -29.54
N LEU A 870 7.53 -18.46 -29.01
CA LEU A 870 7.70 -19.58 -28.08
C LEU A 870 7.83 -19.00 -26.67
N ILE A 871 6.91 -19.35 -25.77
CA ILE A 871 6.92 -18.87 -24.38
C ILE A 871 7.17 -20.07 -23.46
N ALA A 872 8.24 -20.03 -22.67
CA ALA A 872 8.47 -21.02 -21.62
C ALA A 872 7.52 -20.75 -20.45
N LYS A 873 6.80 -21.79 -20.00
CA LYS A 873 5.95 -21.67 -18.80
C LYS A 873 6.84 -21.66 -17.55
N ILE A 874 6.42 -20.90 -16.54
CA ILE A 874 7.07 -20.89 -15.23
C ILE A 874 7.09 -22.31 -14.65
N THR A 875 8.25 -22.76 -14.17
CA THR A 875 8.43 -24.04 -13.50
C THR A 875 8.90 -23.81 -12.07
N SER A 876 8.81 -24.82 -11.20
CA SER A 876 9.40 -24.77 -9.85
C SER A 876 10.94 -24.73 -9.88
N GLU A 877 11.56 -25.17 -10.97
CA GLU A 877 13.01 -25.19 -11.20
C GLU A 877 13.53 -23.90 -11.86
N CYS A 878 12.67 -23.21 -12.60
CA CYS A 878 12.91 -21.89 -13.17
C CYS A 878 11.73 -20.96 -12.81
N PRO A 879 11.56 -20.65 -11.51
CA PRO A 879 10.55 -19.69 -11.10
C PRO A 879 10.95 -18.32 -11.65
N LEU A 880 10.03 -17.59 -12.26
CA LEU A 880 10.21 -16.15 -12.51
C LEU A 880 10.13 -15.43 -11.16
N GLY A 881 11.06 -15.71 -10.24
CA GLY A 881 10.80 -15.58 -8.80
C GLY A 881 12.01 -15.28 -7.94
N GLU A 882 13.16 -15.92 -8.15
CA GLU A 882 14.27 -15.82 -7.19
C GLU A 882 15.55 -15.24 -7.80
N ASP A 883 16.31 -14.52 -6.98
CA ASP A 883 17.54 -13.81 -7.31
C ASP A 883 18.56 -14.72 -8.00
N PHE A 884 18.70 -14.61 -9.33
CA PHE A 884 19.91 -15.06 -10.02
C PHE A 884 20.98 -13.97 -9.95
N SER A 885 21.46 -13.70 -8.73
CA SER A 885 22.87 -13.40 -8.56
C SER A 885 23.61 -14.73 -8.52
N LEU A 886 24.54 -14.94 -9.47
CA LEU A 886 25.37 -16.13 -9.69
C LEU A 886 24.79 -17.14 -10.70
N LEU A 887 25.18 -16.97 -11.95
CA LEU A 887 25.87 -18.01 -12.72
C LEU A 887 26.83 -17.29 -13.69
N LYS A 888 28.10 -17.65 -13.56
CA LYS A 888 29.24 -17.14 -14.35
C LYS A 888 29.30 -17.82 -15.70
#